data_AF-A0A8H5TKT6-F1
#
_entry.id   AF-A0A8H5TKT6-F1
#
_cell.length_a   1.000
_cell.length_b   1.000
_cell.length_c   1.000
_cell.angle_alpha   90.00
_cell.angle_beta   90.00
_cell.angle_gamma   90.00
#
_symmetry.space_group_name_H-M   'P 1'
#
loop_
_entity.id
_entity.type
_entity.pdbx_description
1 polymer ?
#
loop_
_entity_poly.entity_id
_entity_poly.type
_entity_poly.pdbx_seq_one_letter_code
_entity_poly.pdbx_strand_id
1 'polypeptide(L)'
;MDSGDTQYLFKETRVNLDPPTSSSIVTIRVPSNSIHSRNHRKPTQENTAEDETTFRLKNLATSSSIYHRIWHDTPRSFLWRILEDGTQLSIRAVDVCKKTQAAEHPIVLNFHFSVPIQPGCVAFSDPEEHDSLCVFVLDQAYQLYSFTLRPDLFRKRSAVDAGLSDLGKVQAPAGLGFKHPHRMIAVNAETLLVTVNDGGMIRLDKNKAHEPTSSLVWRESFFNVQGWAQNLRSLLPFQGKHTIKHGKINMEYSSATSIQVTSFGLEDCLFAITVCLDHRMRIWNINDGQILYTSDILNAERNPQEIGKWAIDPSQANLVQIVGRSRGSRTCATFSPIGAGEFKFWKIIAKDAHTVVVEDVFPKTALVPVTPSSSDVWTLADFVLSCPAESAIQLWTLWKNNMTYRVQRLEVDRKNISQSWEENWDGVYADNLIQAAEGSGPSDPTDVTEKWLQLILKPGQFTKPTLEAALSIYERGFGKTKEAVKGRGLAESICSILGSTATLDRGSSGAMEYETFRSSSETQWLRFYRLLLELDKQRGEAIGLTLDPHTGLTWVVCADFLSAIRECSSLERLYYNLPSPEEDHVAQAALVGTALNFVDGFPEHLAQLCQATLRPELFEESSKTDLERIQYFADKSGFWRGITDDDCNQVVDVLGQNFSTVTDELYTDVMGLISAPEEAKTRNLRHPLTDFGKRLTVKAVQDSIELQWRVYFSQLILLVHMEFEFDNEADILHNRVDVGNVFRQLVAALRRLELLKWLAQTELSVPTTREKSEGGSGSRKGAEDIQLVTALEANVGHLLGFANKAEPLATGITDLVTNLCAPDSDIEVSPTLIQCSLLKRERADLASDLAPFCDQNPFSTYVQGRLQLALKDFNTAAIYFRKAAIGMSKTNTADAFLNPTNHRPGTENVESDRHSSGLLDDTEWNLLNHGLAKYYSHIVALFEKQKAYSYVIEFARLAMQFLGNKQDAMFTKTDMQSRLFNAAVATSQFELAHTTLVSIKDQAMKTSNLRKLVDRMCATYHNIELVTLPFPGLQQEVDDILEQKSKASLDIIEGFPYHQVLYSWRMKHNNYRGAAAVVLDRIHKLRSAGEGDEATGEDILDTPVTRQYLLLINALSCVEPKQAWIYDEVSAGFGQKETAKRKVVSLADIRKQYQDEMDRIAAIHNNQFGFEADDVMEIV
;
A
#
# COMPACT_ATOMS: atom_id res chain seq x y z
N MET A 1 14.02 17.81 36.71
CA MET A 1 13.59 18.39 35.43
C MET A 1 12.27 17.75 35.12
N ASP A 2 11.21 18.54 35.22
CA ASP A 2 9.91 18.14 34.69
C ASP A 2 10.01 18.21 33.16
N SER A 3 9.06 17.60 32.45
CA SER A 3 9.06 17.52 30.97
C SER A 3 9.10 18.88 30.23
N GLY A 4 9.05 20.01 30.96
CA GLY A 4 9.18 21.37 30.42
C GLY A 4 10.62 21.88 30.25
N ASP A 5 11.62 21.23 30.84
CA ASP A 5 13.03 21.71 30.79
C ASP A 5 13.84 21.13 29.63
N THR A 6 13.40 20.02 29.01
CA THR A 6 14.15 19.33 27.94
C THR A 6 13.64 19.73 26.56
N GLN A 7 14.52 20.28 25.72
CA GLN A 7 14.18 20.64 24.35
C GLN A 7 14.10 19.40 23.45
N TYR A 8 13.02 19.27 22.67
CA TYR A 8 12.83 18.21 21.70
C TYR A 8 13.36 18.63 20.32
N LEU A 9 14.52 18.10 19.95
CA LEU A 9 15.12 18.33 18.62
C LEU A 9 14.92 17.16 17.65
N PHE A 10 14.53 16.00 18.18
CA PHE A 10 14.37 14.77 17.41
C PHE A 10 12.97 14.19 17.59
N LYS A 11 12.54 13.45 16.59
CA LYS A 11 11.29 12.69 16.61
C LYS A 11 11.54 11.24 16.20
N GLU A 12 10.85 10.35 16.89
CA GLU A 12 10.78 8.94 16.55
C GLU A 12 9.75 8.68 15.46
N THR A 13 10.08 7.85 14.48
CA THR A 13 9.15 7.37 13.45
C THR A 13 9.13 5.84 13.45
N ARG A 14 7.98 5.28 13.80
CA ARG A 14 7.78 3.84 13.99
C ARG A 14 7.49 3.09 12.69
N VAL A 15 8.31 2.10 12.34
CA VAL A 15 8.14 1.27 11.14
C VAL A 15 7.84 -0.18 11.49
N ASN A 16 6.67 -0.66 11.09
CA ASN A 16 6.27 -2.06 11.25
C ASN A 16 7.09 -3.00 10.36
N LEU A 17 7.31 -4.22 10.85
CA LEU A 17 8.13 -5.24 10.20
C LEU A 17 7.35 -6.26 9.37
N ASP A 18 6.11 -5.96 8.99
CA ASP A 18 5.30 -6.88 8.17
C ASP A 18 6.03 -7.22 6.86
N PRO A 19 6.10 -8.49 6.46
CA PRO A 19 6.67 -8.85 5.16
C PRO A 19 5.77 -8.30 4.03
N PRO A 20 6.34 -7.89 2.87
CA PRO A 20 5.55 -7.39 1.74
C PRO A 20 4.55 -8.43 1.21
N THR A 21 4.93 -9.71 1.20
CA THR A 21 4.02 -10.81 0.86
C THR A 21 4.38 -12.04 1.69
N SER A 22 3.45 -12.98 1.86
CA SER A 22 3.76 -14.27 2.48
C SER A 22 4.81 -15.07 1.70
N SER A 23 4.92 -14.82 0.39
CA SER A 23 5.91 -15.43 -0.49
C SER A 23 7.35 -14.98 -0.21
N SER A 24 7.53 -13.82 0.44
CA SER A 24 8.84 -13.26 0.76
C SER A 24 9.47 -13.87 2.01
N ILE A 25 8.75 -14.70 2.76
CA ILE A 25 9.30 -15.42 3.91
C ILE A 25 9.80 -16.79 3.46
N VAL A 26 11.07 -17.09 3.74
CA VAL A 26 11.68 -18.39 3.48
C VAL A 26 12.17 -19.00 4.80
N THR A 27 11.59 -20.13 5.17
CA THR A 27 11.98 -20.86 6.38
C THR A 27 12.99 -21.96 6.04
N ILE A 28 14.16 -21.87 6.66
CA ILE A 28 15.28 -22.81 6.52
C ILE A 28 15.37 -23.62 7.82
N ARG A 29 15.29 -24.95 7.73
CA ARG A 29 15.53 -25.84 8.88
C ARG A 29 17.01 -26.11 9.00
N VAL A 30 17.59 -25.81 10.16
CA VAL A 30 19.00 -26.02 10.42
C VAL A 30 19.23 -27.48 10.84
N PRO A 31 20.13 -28.24 10.18
CA PRO A 31 20.45 -29.61 10.59
C PRO A 31 21.04 -29.64 12.00
N SER A 32 20.63 -30.60 12.84
CA SER A 32 21.21 -30.79 14.17
C SER A 32 21.93 -32.13 14.30
N ASN A 33 23.11 -32.11 14.95
CA ASN A 33 23.90 -33.30 15.27
C ASN A 33 23.39 -34.02 16.54
N SER A 34 22.29 -33.55 17.14
CA SER A 34 21.73 -34.11 18.37
C SER A 34 20.95 -35.40 18.11
N ILE A 35 21.26 -36.46 18.87
CA ILE A 35 20.62 -37.78 18.82
C ILE A 35 19.11 -37.72 19.13
N HIS A 36 18.61 -36.60 19.67
CA HIS A 36 17.19 -36.41 20.01
C HIS A 36 16.33 -35.89 18.83
N SER A 37 16.91 -35.69 17.65
CA SER A 37 16.26 -35.08 16.47
C SER A 37 15.16 -35.93 15.80
N ARG A 38 14.97 -37.21 16.16
CA ARG A 38 14.04 -38.11 15.45
C ARG A 38 12.54 -37.93 15.73
N ASN A 39 12.13 -37.07 16.66
CA ASN A 39 10.71 -37.00 17.10
C ASN A 39 9.99 -35.66 16.90
N HIS A 40 10.53 -34.68 16.16
CA HIS A 40 9.72 -33.53 15.77
C HIS A 40 8.91 -33.83 14.50
N ARG A 41 7.69 -34.34 14.71
CA ARG A 41 6.59 -34.23 13.74
C ARG A 41 6.52 -32.78 13.24
N LYS A 42 6.20 -32.59 11.95
CA LYS A 42 5.71 -31.29 11.44
C LYS A 42 4.78 -30.71 12.52
N PRO A 43 4.91 -29.43 12.93
CA PRO A 43 3.70 -28.77 13.36
C PRO A 43 2.82 -28.86 12.12
N THR A 44 1.81 -29.71 12.18
CA THR A 44 0.59 -29.46 11.44
C THR A 44 0.33 -27.96 11.60
N GLN A 45 0.01 -27.26 10.52
CA GLN A 45 -0.76 -26.02 10.64
C GLN A 45 -2.12 -26.41 11.25
N GLU A 46 -2.11 -26.85 12.49
CA GLU A 46 -3.27 -26.84 13.35
C GLU A 46 -3.45 -25.37 13.65
N ASN A 47 -4.55 -24.83 13.12
CA ASN A 47 -5.11 -23.54 13.44
C ASN A 47 -5.49 -23.49 14.94
N THR A 48 -4.53 -23.70 15.85
CA THR A 48 -4.68 -23.37 17.25
C THR A 48 -4.85 -21.86 17.31
N ALA A 49 -5.99 -21.42 17.83
CA ALA A 49 -6.31 -20.01 17.99
C ALA A 49 -5.12 -19.26 18.62
N GLU A 50 -4.80 -18.09 18.09
CA GLU A 50 -3.70 -17.28 18.59
C GLU A 50 -4.11 -16.72 19.94
N ASP A 51 -3.71 -17.39 21.01
CA ASP A 51 -3.76 -16.88 22.38
C ASP A 51 -2.66 -15.82 22.57
N GLU A 52 -2.78 -14.94 23.57
CA GLU A 52 -1.79 -13.89 23.87
C GLU A 52 -0.36 -14.46 23.99
N THR A 53 -0.21 -15.63 24.62
CA THR A 53 1.07 -16.33 24.72
C THR A 53 1.61 -16.76 23.37
N THR A 54 0.74 -17.23 22.47
CA THR A 54 1.13 -17.64 21.10
C THR A 54 1.52 -16.43 20.28
N PHE A 55 0.82 -15.30 20.44
CA PHE A 55 1.17 -14.02 19.82
C PHE A 55 2.56 -13.56 20.26
N ARG A 56 2.84 -13.58 21.57
CA ARG A 56 4.15 -13.22 22.12
C ARG A 56 5.27 -14.09 21.53
N LEU A 57 5.08 -15.41 21.52
CA LEU A 57 6.10 -16.36 21.05
C LEU A 57 6.44 -16.19 19.56
N LYS A 58 5.44 -15.96 18.72
CA LYS A 58 5.63 -15.88 17.27
C LYS A 58 6.13 -14.52 16.79
N ASN A 59 5.64 -13.44 17.40
CA ASN A 59 5.81 -12.09 16.86
C ASN A 59 6.72 -11.19 17.69
N LEU A 60 6.96 -11.47 18.98
CA LEU A 60 7.80 -10.62 19.82
C LEU A 60 9.22 -11.19 19.92
N ALA A 61 10.21 -10.38 19.58
CA ALA A 61 11.60 -10.79 19.67
C ALA A 61 12.10 -10.74 21.12
N THR A 62 12.84 -11.76 21.54
CA THR A 62 13.53 -11.77 22.85
C THR A 62 14.89 -11.09 22.77
N SER A 63 15.49 -11.05 21.59
CA SER A 63 16.73 -10.34 21.29
C SER A 63 16.74 -9.93 19.82
N SER A 64 17.24 -8.74 19.54
CA SER A 64 17.21 -8.14 18.21
C SER A 64 18.25 -7.03 18.12
N SER A 65 18.86 -6.85 16.96
CA SER A 65 19.74 -5.72 16.66
C SER A 65 19.90 -5.55 15.15
N ILE A 66 20.52 -4.45 14.73
CA ILE A 66 20.86 -4.15 13.34
C ILE A 66 22.37 -4.27 13.17
N TYR A 67 22.79 -5.09 12.21
CA TYR A 67 24.18 -5.18 11.79
C TYR A 67 24.39 -4.34 10.53
N HIS A 68 25.38 -3.44 10.57
CA HIS A 68 25.77 -2.61 9.43
C HIS A 68 27.09 -3.10 8.83
N ARG A 69 27.08 -3.43 7.54
CA ARG A 69 28.27 -3.80 6.76
C ARG A 69 29.20 -2.62 6.55
N ILE A 70 30.48 -2.93 6.44
CA ILE A 70 31.57 -1.96 6.34
C ILE A 70 32.14 -1.96 4.92
N TRP A 71 32.26 -3.13 4.28
CA TRP A 71 33.02 -3.28 3.03
C TRP A 71 32.14 -3.22 1.78
N HIS A 72 30.91 -3.73 1.84
CA HIS A 72 30.02 -3.82 0.68
C HIS A 72 28.74 -2.97 0.85
N ASP A 73 28.16 -2.53 -0.27
CA ASP A 73 27.21 -1.40 -0.29
C ASP A 73 25.72 -1.79 -0.30
N THR A 74 25.30 -2.92 -0.93
CA THR A 74 23.87 -3.32 -0.96
C THR A 74 23.68 -4.84 -0.97
N PRO A 75 22.91 -5.44 -0.04
CA PRO A 75 22.34 -4.81 1.16
C PRO A 75 23.44 -4.52 2.19
N ARG A 76 23.30 -3.42 2.92
CA ARG A 76 24.29 -2.96 3.91
C ARG A 76 23.81 -3.19 5.34
N SER A 77 22.54 -2.96 5.62
CA SER A 77 21.97 -3.06 6.97
C SER A 77 21.04 -4.26 7.09
N PHE A 78 21.30 -5.11 8.08
CA PHE A 78 20.55 -6.34 8.33
C PHE A 78 19.96 -6.32 9.72
N LEU A 79 18.64 -6.37 9.81
CA LEU A 79 17.93 -6.62 11.05
C LEU A 79 17.92 -8.12 11.31
N TRP A 80 18.32 -8.52 12.51
CA TRP A 80 18.15 -9.89 12.99
C TRP A 80 17.30 -9.93 14.25
N ARG A 81 16.45 -10.95 14.37
CA ARG A 81 15.50 -11.14 15.47
C ARG A 81 15.51 -12.59 15.94
N ILE A 82 15.45 -12.79 17.25
CA ILE A 82 15.27 -14.10 17.86
C ILE A 82 13.81 -14.25 18.31
N LEU A 83 13.12 -15.23 17.73
CA LEU A 83 11.69 -15.52 17.92
C LEU A 83 11.49 -16.96 18.43
N GLU A 84 10.25 -17.35 18.71
CA GLU A 84 9.84 -18.70 19.13
C GLU A 84 10.68 -19.22 20.33
N ASP A 85 10.76 -18.44 21.41
CA ASP A 85 11.55 -18.76 22.62
C ASP A 85 13.02 -19.10 22.36
N GLY A 86 13.62 -18.47 21.34
CA GLY A 86 15.02 -18.69 21.01
C GLY A 86 15.27 -19.73 19.92
N THR A 87 14.23 -20.36 19.37
CA THR A 87 14.39 -21.42 18.36
C THR A 87 14.40 -20.91 16.93
N GLN A 88 14.03 -19.65 16.68
CA GLN A 88 14.01 -19.07 15.34
C GLN A 88 14.89 -17.80 15.27
N LEU A 89 15.79 -17.75 14.29
CA LEU A 89 16.54 -16.55 13.92
C LEU A 89 16.00 -16.01 12.60
N SER A 90 15.39 -14.83 12.62
CA SER A 90 14.91 -14.13 11.43
C SER A 90 15.93 -13.08 11.01
N ILE A 91 16.27 -13.01 9.71
CA ILE A 91 17.21 -12.04 9.15
C ILE A 91 16.59 -11.38 7.91
N ARG A 92 16.65 -10.05 7.82
CA ARG A 92 16.17 -9.28 6.66
C ARG A 92 17.00 -8.03 6.41
N ALA A 93 17.00 -7.54 5.18
CA ALA A 93 17.57 -6.24 4.83
C ALA A 93 16.64 -5.09 5.27
N VAL A 94 17.23 -4.00 5.77
CA VAL A 94 16.52 -2.80 6.27
C VAL A 94 17.15 -1.49 5.75
N ASP A 95 17.83 -1.54 4.62
CA ASP A 95 18.38 -0.33 3.99
C ASP A 95 17.25 0.63 3.59
N VAL A 96 17.40 1.92 3.88
CA VAL A 96 16.39 2.96 3.57
C VAL A 96 16.41 3.34 2.09
N CYS A 97 17.60 3.45 1.50
CA CYS A 97 17.78 3.80 0.10
C CYS A 97 18.69 2.80 -0.63
N LYS A 98 18.56 2.75 -1.94
CA LYS A 98 19.38 1.92 -2.84
C LYS A 98 20.00 2.79 -3.93
N LYS A 99 21.01 2.27 -4.63
CA LYS A 99 21.50 2.89 -5.88
C LYS A 99 20.46 2.70 -6.98
N THR A 100 20.34 3.64 -7.92
CA THR A 100 19.31 3.62 -8.99
C THR A 100 19.24 2.31 -9.78
N GLN A 101 20.38 1.63 -9.99
CA GLN A 101 20.44 0.35 -10.72
C GLN A 101 20.50 -0.88 -9.79
N ALA A 102 20.47 -0.71 -8.47
CA ALA A 102 20.57 -1.82 -7.53
C ALA A 102 19.22 -2.54 -7.37
N ALA A 103 19.29 -3.87 -7.31
CA ALA A 103 18.13 -4.70 -7.07
C ALA A 103 17.64 -4.60 -5.62
N GLU A 104 16.35 -4.85 -5.42
CA GLU A 104 15.76 -4.96 -4.08
C GLU A 104 15.93 -6.33 -3.47
N HIS A 105 15.91 -6.35 -2.13
CA HIS A 105 16.14 -7.54 -1.31
C HIS A 105 14.93 -7.78 -0.37
N PRO A 106 13.75 -8.15 -0.89
CA PRO A 106 12.52 -8.22 -0.11
C PRO A 106 12.40 -9.50 0.74
N ILE A 107 13.28 -10.50 0.56
CA ILE A 107 13.16 -11.80 1.21
C ILE A 107 13.62 -11.74 2.67
N VAL A 108 12.84 -12.38 3.55
CA VAL A 108 13.14 -12.62 4.95
C VAL A 108 13.55 -14.09 5.12
N LEU A 109 14.72 -14.31 5.71
CA LEU A 109 15.25 -15.66 5.97
C LEU A 109 15.02 -16.04 7.44
N ASN A 110 14.25 -17.11 7.67
CA ASN A 110 13.97 -17.63 9.01
C ASN A 110 14.69 -18.97 9.22
N PHE A 111 15.73 -18.97 10.05
CA PHE A 111 16.48 -20.17 10.44
C PHE A 111 15.85 -20.79 11.69
N HIS A 112 15.38 -22.03 11.58
CA HIS A 112 14.77 -22.75 12.70
C HIS A 112 15.74 -23.80 13.26
N PHE A 113 16.05 -23.66 14.55
CA PHE A 113 16.96 -24.50 15.32
C PHE A 113 16.17 -25.48 16.18
N SER A 114 16.67 -26.72 16.32
CA SER A 114 16.05 -27.70 17.22
C SER A 114 16.31 -27.44 18.70
N VAL A 115 17.36 -26.67 19.01
CA VAL A 115 17.75 -26.27 20.36
C VAL A 115 17.76 -24.74 20.40
N PRO A 116 17.24 -24.10 21.46
CA PRO A 116 17.24 -22.65 21.55
C PRO A 116 18.66 -22.07 21.47
N ILE A 117 18.76 -20.89 20.87
CA ILE A 117 19.98 -20.10 20.75
C ILE A 117 20.41 -19.65 22.15
N GLN A 118 21.72 -19.70 22.43
CA GLN A 118 22.29 -19.18 23.66
C GLN A 118 22.20 -17.65 23.66
N PRO A 119 21.61 -17.02 24.70
CA PRO A 119 21.48 -15.56 24.78
C PRO A 119 22.84 -14.86 24.63
N GLY A 120 22.88 -13.78 23.83
CA GLY A 120 24.12 -13.03 23.58
C GLY A 120 25.17 -13.74 22.71
N CYS A 121 24.81 -14.87 22.07
CA CYS A 121 25.71 -15.65 21.23
C CYS A 121 25.25 -15.72 19.76
N VAL A 122 24.88 -14.57 19.20
CA VAL A 122 24.69 -14.36 17.76
C VAL A 122 25.69 -13.28 17.33
N ALA A 123 26.49 -13.57 16.30
CA ALA A 123 27.51 -12.65 15.80
C ALA A 123 27.49 -12.59 14.28
N PHE A 124 27.82 -11.42 13.74
CA PHE A 124 27.84 -11.12 12.32
C PHE A 124 29.20 -10.58 11.91
N SER A 125 29.65 -10.90 10.69
CA SER A 125 30.84 -10.32 10.11
C SER A 125 30.71 -10.16 8.60
N ASP A 126 31.38 -9.14 8.08
CA ASP A 126 31.46 -8.81 6.66
C ASP A 126 32.91 -9.04 6.17
N PRO A 127 33.17 -10.04 5.31
CA PRO A 127 34.49 -10.26 4.74
C PRO A 127 34.77 -9.26 3.59
N GLU A 128 35.98 -8.71 3.56
CA GLU A 128 36.42 -7.79 2.50
C GLU A 128 36.51 -8.48 1.13
N GLU A 129 36.99 -9.73 1.10
CA GLU A 129 37.27 -10.48 -0.14
C GLU A 129 36.02 -10.93 -0.92
N HIS A 130 34.89 -11.14 -0.23
CA HIS A 130 33.69 -11.75 -0.79
C HIS A 130 32.44 -11.00 -0.35
N ASP A 131 31.56 -10.69 -1.31
CA ASP A 131 30.26 -10.08 -1.01
C ASP A 131 29.30 -11.12 -0.39
N SER A 132 29.43 -11.31 0.92
CA SER A 132 28.63 -12.25 1.70
C SER A 132 28.51 -11.78 3.16
N LEU A 133 27.40 -12.11 3.80
CA LEU A 133 27.19 -11.92 5.22
C LEU A 133 27.48 -13.23 5.95
N CYS A 134 28.50 -13.25 6.81
CA CYS A 134 28.78 -14.40 7.66
C CYS A 134 28.01 -14.26 8.98
N VAL A 135 27.27 -15.30 9.34
CA VAL A 135 26.44 -15.36 10.56
C VAL A 135 26.89 -16.52 11.42
N PHE A 136 27.17 -16.26 12.69
CA PHE A 136 27.62 -17.26 13.65
C PHE A 136 26.62 -17.34 14.80
N VAL A 137 26.19 -18.55 15.13
CA VAL A 137 25.18 -18.80 16.17
C VAL A 137 25.64 -19.94 17.06
N LEU A 138 25.53 -19.77 18.37
CA LEU A 138 25.76 -20.82 19.34
C LEU A 138 24.44 -21.23 20.00
N ASP A 139 24.10 -22.51 19.97
CA ASP A 139 22.92 -23.02 20.68
C ASP A 139 23.20 -23.37 22.15
N GLN A 140 22.15 -23.66 22.92
CA GLN A 140 22.27 -24.10 24.32
C GLN A 140 22.91 -25.50 24.46
N ALA A 141 23.08 -26.25 23.37
CA ALA A 141 23.84 -27.50 23.32
C ALA A 141 25.31 -27.28 22.91
N TYR A 142 25.74 -26.01 22.87
CA TYR A 142 27.09 -25.55 22.53
C TYR A 142 27.56 -25.99 21.14
N GLN A 143 26.63 -26.14 20.20
CA GLN A 143 26.93 -26.29 18.78
C GLN A 143 27.10 -24.91 18.14
N LEU A 144 28.21 -24.72 17.45
CA LEU A 144 28.51 -23.53 16.66
C LEU A 144 28.03 -23.74 15.22
N TYR A 145 27.07 -22.93 14.80
CA TYR A 145 26.59 -22.84 13.44
C TYR A 145 27.28 -21.66 12.74
N SER A 146 27.77 -21.88 11.53
CA SER A 146 28.40 -20.86 10.69
C SER A 146 27.70 -20.81 9.34
N PHE A 147 27.02 -19.71 9.03
CA PHE A 147 26.32 -19.49 7.77
C PHE A 147 27.05 -18.46 6.92
N THR A 148 27.05 -18.63 5.60
CA THR A 148 27.57 -17.65 4.64
C THR A 148 26.47 -17.28 3.66
N LEU A 149 25.90 -16.09 3.83
CA LEU A 149 24.72 -15.63 3.12
C LEU A 149 25.11 -14.66 2.01
N ARG A 150 24.89 -15.03 0.74
CA ARG A 150 25.08 -14.11 -0.39
C ARG A 150 23.89 -13.16 -0.55
N PRO A 151 24.09 -11.93 -1.05
CA PRO A 151 23.00 -10.98 -1.33
C PRO A 151 21.83 -11.57 -2.13
N ASP A 152 22.12 -12.43 -3.10
CA ASP A 152 21.11 -13.08 -3.96
C ASP A 152 20.06 -13.89 -3.18
N LEU A 153 20.41 -14.42 -2.00
CA LEU A 153 19.49 -15.15 -1.12
C LEU A 153 18.35 -14.26 -0.59
N PHE A 154 18.61 -12.95 -0.47
CA PHE A 154 17.62 -11.97 -0.05
C PHE A 154 16.81 -11.40 -1.23
N ARG A 155 17.16 -11.76 -2.47
CA ARG A 155 16.51 -11.29 -3.71
C ARG A 155 15.57 -12.34 -4.31
N LYS A 156 16.03 -13.59 -4.48
CA LYS A 156 15.28 -14.64 -5.20
C LYS A 156 15.16 -15.91 -4.38
N ARG A 157 13.92 -16.44 -4.25
CA ARG A 157 13.66 -17.71 -3.57
C ARG A 157 14.38 -18.90 -4.19
N SER A 158 14.51 -18.91 -5.52
CA SER A 158 15.25 -19.96 -6.24
C SER A 158 16.73 -20.04 -5.85
N ALA A 159 17.35 -18.93 -5.44
CA ALA A 159 18.72 -18.92 -4.96
C ALA A 159 18.85 -19.64 -3.60
N VAL A 160 17.82 -19.52 -2.74
CA VAL A 160 17.78 -20.23 -1.46
C VAL A 160 17.65 -21.74 -1.70
N ASP A 161 16.71 -22.16 -2.55
CA ASP A 161 16.47 -23.58 -2.84
C ASP A 161 17.71 -24.27 -3.44
N ALA A 162 18.47 -23.57 -4.29
CA ALA A 162 19.70 -24.07 -4.88
C ALA A 162 20.90 -24.11 -3.90
N GLY A 163 20.91 -23.26 -2.87
CA GLY A 163 22.04 -23.07 -1.95
C GLY A 163 21.93 -23.80 -0.60
N LEU A 164 20.82 -24.50 -0.32
CA LEU A 164 20.52 -25.09 1.00
C LEU A 164 21.59 -26.05 1.53
N SER A 165 22.27 -26.81 0.67
CA SER A 165 23.29 -27.80 1.09
C SER A 165 24.62 -27.18 1.53
N ASP A 166 24.94 -25.97 1.07
CA ASP A 166 26.20 -25.25 1.36
C ASP A 166 26.01 -24.09 2.36
N LEU A 167 24.78 -23.90 2.84
CA LEU A 167 24.36 -22.66 3.52
C LEU A 167 24.94 -22.53 4.93
N GLY A 168 25.21 -23.64 5.62
CA GLY A 168 25.69 -23.63 6.99
C GLY A 168 26.52 -24.84 7.38
N LYS A 169 27.58 -24.61 8.15
CA LYS A 169 28.41 -25.65 8.77
C LYS A 169 28.12 -25.71 10.27
N VAL A 170 28.14 -26.93 10.83
CA VAL A 170 27.91 -27.17 12.26
C VAL A 170 29.14 -27.85 12.85
N GLN A 171 29.65 -27.31 13.96
CA GLN A 171 30.75 -27.88 14.71
C GLN A 171 30.47 -27.77 16.21
N ALA A 172 30.90 -28.77 16.99
CA ALA A 172 30.92 -28.70 18.45
C ALA A 172 32.33 -28.31 18.91
N PRO A 173 32.57 -27.09 19.42
CA PRO A 173 33.86 -26.72 19.97
C PRO A 173 34.17 -27.54 21.23
N ALA A 174 35.33 -28.17 21.30
CA ALA A 174 35.75 -29.04 22.39
C ALA A 174 35.85 -28.30 23.73
N GLY A 175 36.28 -27.03 23.71
CA GLY A 175 36.41 -26.16 24.87
C GLY A 175 35.10 -25.81 25.57
N LEU A 176 33.97 -25.88 24.85
CA LEU A 176 32.65 -25.61 25.40
C LEU A 176 32.02 -26.84 26.08
N GLY A 177 32.70 -27.99 26.08
CA GLY A 177 32.27 -29.17 26.83
C GLY A 177 32.36 -29.01 28.35
N PHE A 178 33.16 -28.07 28.85
CA PHE A 178 33.40 -27.84 30.28
C PHE A 178 33.35 -26.36 30.71
N LYS A 179 33.41 -25.41 29.76
CA LYS A 179 33.22 -23.98 30.00
C LYS A 179 31.89 -23.55 29.41
N HIS A 180 31.12 -22.75 30.15
CA HIS A 180 29.83 -22.27 29.69
C HIS A 180 29.99 -20.90 28.98
N PRO A 181 29.54 -20.76 27.73
CA PRO A 181 29.61 -19.52 26.96
C PRO A 181 28.61 -18.48 27.48
N HIS A 182 29.04 -17.22 27.55
CA HIS A 182 28.22 -16.10 27.98
C HIS A 182 27.96 -15.08 26.87
N ARG A 183 29.00 -14.59 26.17
CA ARG A 183 28.86 -13.70 25.00
C ARG A 183 29.75 -14.18 23.86
N MET A 184 29.30 -13.97 22.63
CA MET A 184 30.09 -14.22 21.42
C MET A 184 30.15 -12.96 20.55
N ILE A 185 31.35 -12.63 20.07
CA ILE A 185 31.58 -11.54 19.13
C ILE A 185 32.45 -12.02 17.98
N ALA A 186 32.14 -11.57 16.76
CA ALA A 186 32.98 -11.81 15.60
C ALA A 186 33.98 -10.66 15.44
N VAL A 187 35.27 -10.97 15.41
CA VAL A 187 36.34 -9.99 15.10
C VAL A 187 36.34 -9.75 13.59
N ASN A 188 36.27 -10.85 12.84
CA ASN A 188 36.15 -10.88 11.38
C ASN A 188 35.54 -12.24 10.98
N ALA A 189 35.48 -12.56 9.69
CA ALA A 189 34.90 -13.82 9.19
C ALA A 189 35.72 -15.08 9.54
N GLU A 190 36.92 -14.92 10.09
CA GLU A 190 37.87 -15.99 10.39
C GLU A 190 38.16 -16.15 11.89
N THR A 191 37.85 -15.14 12.71
CA THR A 191 38.16 -15.12 14.14
C THR A 191 36.94 -14.73 14.96
N LEU A 192 36.53 -15.62 15.88
CA LEU A 192 35.48 -15.39 16.87
C LEU A 192 36.06 -15.37 18.28
N LEU A 193 35.45 -14.58 19.16
CA LEU A 193 35.75 -14.57 20.58
C LEU A 193 34.51 -14.95 21.38
N VAL A 194 34.67 -15.84 22.35
CA VAL A 194 33.61 -16.29 23.25
C VAL A 194 34.06 -16.06 24.69
N THR A 195 33.32 -15.25 25.44
CA THR A 195 33.52 -15.09 26.89
C THR A 195 32.85 -16.25 27.62
N VAL A 196 33.46 -16.73 28.70
CA VAL A 196 32.98 -17.91 29.44
C VAL A 196 32.80 -17.62 30.93
N ASN A 197 32.02 -18.48 31.58
CA ASN A 197 31.60 -18.33 32.99
C ASN A 197 32.73 -18.37 34.03
N ASP A 198 33.95 -18.79 33.65
CA ASP A 198 35.11 -18.87 34.54
C ASP A 198 36.04 -17.64 34.45
N GLY A 199 35.60 -16.57 33.78
CA GLY A 199 36.43 -15.39 33.55
C GLY A 199 37.34 -15.45 32.33
N GLY A 200 37.50 -16.62 31.72
CA GLY A 200 38.33 -16.79 30.53
C GLY A 200 37.66 -16.29 29.23
N MET A 201 38.43 -16.42 28.15
CA MET A 201 37.98 -16.15 26.78
C MET A 201 38.48 -17.26 25.86
N ILE A 202 37.64 -17.71 24.94
CA ILE A 202 37.98 -18.69 23.92
C ILE A 202 38.07 -17.96 22.58
N ARG A 203 39.22 -18.05 21.91
CA ARG A 203 39.42 -17.57 20.55
C ARG A 203 39.25 -18.74 19.59
N LEU A 204 38.37 -18.59 18.60
CA LEU A 204 38.13 -19.56 17.55
C LEU A 204 38.68 -19.00 16.24
N ASP A 205 39.68 -19.66 15.66
CA ASP A 205 40.25 -19.30 14.36
C ASP A 205 39.85 -20.33 13.29
N LYS A 206 39.42 -19.84 12.14
CA LYS A 206 39.03 -20.67 11.00
C LYS A 206 40.26 -21.29 10.35
N ASN A 207 40.23 -22.60 10.14
CA ASN A 207 41.35 -23.35 9.57
C ASN A 207 41.43 -23.13 8.04
N LYS A 208 42.53 -22.54 7.54
CA LYS A 208 42.74 -22.24 6.10
C LYS A 208 43.21 -23.44 5.27
N ALA A 209 43.62 -24.54 5.92
CA ALA A 209 44.04 -25.75 5.23
C ALA A 209 42.82 -26.51 4.70
N HIS A 210 42.47 -26.28 3.43
CA HIS A 210 41.50 -27.09 2.68
C HIS A 210 42.02 -28.53 2.51
N GLU A 211 41.89 -29.36 3.54
CA GLU A 211 41.80 -30.82 3.37
C GLU A 211 40.32 -31.22 3.40
N PRO A 212 39.77 -31.81 2.32
CA PRO A 212 38.34 -32.14 2.21
C PRO A 212 37.85 -33.22 3.19
N THR A 213 38.73 -33.72 4.07
CA THR A 213 38.48 -34.80 5.04
C THR A 213 38.54 -34.36 6.51
N SER A 214 38.92 -33.12 6.82
CA SER A 214 38.95 -32.61 8.19
C SER A 214 37.57 -32.09 8.61
N SER A 215 36.96 -32.73 9.61
CA SER A 215 35.70 -32.30 10.23
C SER A 215 35.82 -31.08 11.15
N LEU A 216 37.03 -30.50 11.30
CA LEU A 216 37.33 -29.40 12.22
C LEU A 216 37.59 -28.11 11.44
N VAL A 217 36.58 -27.24 11.38
CA VAL A 217 36.62 -25.94 10.70
C VAL A 217 37.26 -24.86 11.58
N TRP A 218 37.05 -24.95 12.90
CA TRP A 218 37.52 -23.98 13.89
C TRP A 218 38.60 -24.58 14.80
N ARG A 219 39.69 -23.85 15.00
CA ARG A 219 40.77 -24.10 15.95
C ARG A 219 40.57 -23.24 17.19
N GLU A 220 40.77 -23.82 18.36
CA GLU A 220 40.48 -23.16 19.65
C GLU A 220 41.78 -22.76 20.37
N SER A 221 41.79 -21.55 20.90
CA SER A 221 42.82 -21.03 21.80
C SER A 221 42.16 -20.52 23.09
N PHE A 222 42.73 -20.85 24.24
CA PHE A 222 42.16 -20.50 25.55
C PHE A 222 42.97 -19.39 26.21
N PHE A 223 42.30 -18.29 26.54
CA PHE A 223 42.85 -17.20 27.32
C PHE A 223 42.25 -17.22 28.71
N ASN A 224 43.08 -17.01 29.73
CA ASN A 224 42.64 -17.03 31.12
C ASN A 224 43.20 -15.82 31.87
N VAL A 225 42.43 -15.31 32.82
CA VAL A 225 42.81 -14.15 33.66
C VAL A 225 43.97 -14.50 34.60
N GLN A 226 44.09 -15.79 34.94
CA GLN A 226 45.19 -16.31 35.76
C GLN A 226 46.14 -17.10 34.87
N GLY A 227 47.42 -16.70 34.87
CA GLY A 227 48.49 -17.41 34.15
C GLY A 227 48.52 -18.90 34.51
N TRP A 228 49.00 -19.72 33.58
CA TRP A 228 48.94 -21.19 33.60
C TRP A 228 49.36 -21.84 34.94
N ALA A 229 50.23 -21.19 35.72
CA ALA A 229 50.73 -21.65 37.01
C ALA A 229 49.67 -21.76 38.15
N GLN A 230 48.52 -21.08 38.08
CA GLN A 230 47.46 -21.20 39.10
C GLN A 230 46.34 -22.20 38.75
N ASN A 231 46.25 -22.65 37.50
CA ASN A 231 45.25 -23.66 37.07
C ASN A 231 45.44 -25.04 37.73
N LEU A 232 46.65 -25.35 38.21
CA LEU A 232 46.88 -26.57 39.00
C LEU A 232 46.34 -26.48 40.43
N ARG A 233 46.06 -25.26 40.94
CA ARG A 233 45.46 -25.05 42.28
C ARG A 233 43.94 -24.91 42.25
N SER A 234 43.34 -24.61 41.09
CA SER A 234 41.87 -24.48 40.92
C SER A 234 41.13 -25.82 40.81
N LEU A 235 41.85 -26.96 40.73
CA LEU A 235 41.31 -28.31 40.84
C LEU A 235 40.96 -28.74 42.28
N LEU A 236 41.18 -27.88 43.28
CA LEU A 236 40.81 -28.11 44.68
C LEU A 236 39.50 -27.34 45.01
N PRO A 237 38.40 -28.03 45.37
CA PRO A 237 37.06 -27.43 45.52
C PRO A 237 36.84 -26.63 46.82
N PHE A 238 37.89 -26.24 47.54
CA PHE A 238 37.79 -25.76 48.93
C PHE A 238 38.25 -24.31 49.20
N GLN A 239 38.48 -23.50 48.17
CA GLN A 239 38.49 -22.04 48.33
C GLN A 239 37.36 -21.46 47.48
N GLY A 240 36.30 -21.02 48.16
CA GLY A 240 35.10 -20.47 47.54
C GLY A 240 35.46 -19.29 46.65
N LYS A 241 35.46 -19.52 45.34
CA LYS A 241 35.52 -18.42 44.38
C LYS A 241 34.25 -17.59 44.53
N HIS A 242 34.41 -16.28 44.53
CA HIS A 242 33.30 -15.34 44.55
C HIS A 242 32.55 -15.49 43.20
N THR A 243 31.33 -16.04 43.23
CA THR A 243 30.48 -16.28 42.04
C THR A 243 29.09 -15.69 42.21
N ILE A 244 28.45 -15.32 41.10
CA ILE A 244 27.04 -14.92 41.01
C ILE A 244 26.25 -15.96 40.20
N LYS A 245 25.00 -16.23 40.60
CA LYS A 245 24.14 -17.19 39.91
C LYS A 245 23.43 -16.50 38.74
N HIS A 246 23.55 -17.06 37.53
CA HIS A 246 22.85 -16.59 36.33
C HIS A 246 22.15 -17.77 35.65
N GLY A 247 20.83 -17.80 35.72
CA GLY A 247 20.03 -18.95 35.28
C GLY A 247 20.41 -20.23 36.02
N LYS A 248 20.94 -21.22 35.28
CA LYS A 248 21.38 -22.52 35.79
C LYS A 248 22.89 -22.60 36.08
N ILE A 249 23.65 -21.53 35.82
CA ILE A 249 25.12 -21.53 35.84
C ILE A 249 25.62 -20.54 36.91
N ASN A 250 26.74 -20.88 37.56
CA ASN A 250 27.46 -19.94 38.43
C ASN A 250 28.57 -19.27 37.60
N MET A 251 28.57 -17.94 37.59
CA MET A 251 29.55 -17.11 36.89
C MET A 251 30.56 -16.54 37.88
N GLU A 252 31.85 -16.66 37.58
CA GLU A 252 32.91 -15.99 38.34
C GLU A 252 32.84 -14.47 38.11
N TYR A 253 33.12 -13.66 39.14
CA TYR A 253 33.07 -12.20 38.97
C TYR A 253 34.06 -11.66 37.92
N SER A 254 35.11 -12.41 37.58
CA SER A 254 36.03 -12.09 36.47
C SER A 254 35.41 -12.23 35.08
N SER A 255 34.21 -12.82 34.95
CA SER A 255 33.53 -13.04 33.66
C SER A 255 33.21 -11.72 32.97
N ALA A 256 33.52 -11.63 31.68
CA ALA A 256 33.23 -10.46 30.86
C ALA A 256 31.78 -10.46 30.36
N THR A 257 31.02 -9.43 30.72
CA THR A 257 29.61 -9.24 30.29
C THR A 257 29.47 -8.36 29.06
N SER A 258 30.44 -7.46 28.83
CA SER A 258 30.52 -6.60 27.64
C SER A 258 31.91 -6.67 27.04
N ILE A 259 31.98 -6.68 25.71
CA ILE A 259 33.23 -6.78 24.94
C ILE A 259 33.16 -5.91 23.69
N GLN A 260 34.23 -5.16 23.42
CA GLN A 260 34.45 -4.42 22.18
C GLN A 260 35.84 -4.76 21.63
N VAL A 261 35.95 -4.88 20.31
CA VAL A 261 37.19 -5.27 19.65
C VAL A 261 37.66 -4.15 18.73
N THR A 262 38.96 -3.86 18.76
CA THR A 262 39.56 -2.84 17.89
C THR A 262 41.02 -3.16 17.57
N SER A 263 41.47 -2.73 16.40
CA SER A 263 42.90 -2.74 16.03
C SER A 263 43.60 -1.43 16.34
N PHE A 264 42.88 -0.40 16.81
CA PHE A 264 43.36 1.00 16.88
C PHE A 264 43.88 1.56 15.53
N GLY A 265 43.64 0.89 14.40
CA GLY A 265 44.26 1.24 13.12
C GLY A 265 45.75 0.88 13.03
N LEU A 266 46.22 -0.03 13.87
CA LEU A 266 47.54 -0.64 13.80
C LEU A 266 47.45 -1.95 13.01
N GLU A 267 48.46 -2.23 12.19
CA GLU A 267 48.57 -3.50 11.47
C GLU A 267 48.93 -4.63 12.44
N ASP A 268 48.37 -5.82 12.24
CA ASP A 268 48.59 -7.04 13.02
C ASP A 268 48.35 -6.94 14.54
N CYS A 269 47.72 -5.87 15.01
CA CYS A 269 47.38 -5.68 16.42
C CYS A 269 45.87 -5.78 16.61
N LEU A 270 45.43 -6.65 17.51
CA LEU A 270 44.02 -6.85 17.84
C LEU A 270 43.84 -6.82 19.36
N PHE A 271 42.97 -5.92 19.83
CA PHE A 271 42.71 -5.77 21.25
C PHE A 271 41.24 -5.99 21.56
N ALA A 272 40.95 -6.70 22.65
CA ALA A 272 39.61 -6.82 23.21
C ALA A 272 39.53 -6.02 24.51
N ILE A 273 38.58 -5.08 24.57
CA ILE A 273 38.27 -4.30 25.77
C ILE A 273 37.01 -4.89 26.38
N THR A 274 37.13 -5.40 27.60
CA THR A 274 36.07 -6.13 28.29
C THR A 274 35.69 -5.45 29.59
N VAL A 275 34.40 -5.37 29.90
CA VAL A 275 33.88 -5.03 31.23
C VAL A 275 33.38 -6.30 31.89
N CYS A 276 33.88 -6.57 33.09
CA CYS A 276 33.62 -7.79 33.83
C CYS A 276 32.66 -7.57 35.01
N LEU A 277 32.09 -8.66 35.54
CA LEU A 277 31.12 -8.62 36.64
C LEU A 277 31.70 -8.04 37.94
N ASP A 278 33.02 -8.05 38.11
CA ASP A 278 33.77 -7.41 39.20
C ASP A 278 33.96 -5.89 39.01
N HIS A 279 33.23 -5.29 38.05
CA HIS A 279 33.27 -3.87 37.71
C HIS A 279 34.66 -3.39 37.26
N ARG A 280 35.45 -4.27 36.65
CA ARG A 280 36.75 -3.91 36.08
C ARG A 280 36.72 -3.93 34.56
N MET A 281 37.36 -2.92 33.96
CA MET A 281 37.77 -2.95 32.56
C MET A 281 39.09 -3.72 32.45
N ARG A 282 39.17 -4.60 31.46
CA ARG A 282 40.40 -5.32 31.09
C ARG A 282 40.65 -5.14 29.60
N ILE A 283 41.90 -4.89 29.23
CA ILE A 283 42.34 -4.81 27.83
C ILE A 283 43.22 -6.02 27.55
N TRP A 284 42.79 -6.84 26.60
CA TRP A 284 43.46 -8.06 26.18
C TRP A 284 44.15 -7.85 24.84
N ASN A 285 45.36 -8.37 24.69
CA ASN A 285 45.92 -8.66 23.37
C ASN A 285 45.31 -9.97 22.86
N ILE A 286 44.60 -9.92 21.73
CA ILE A 286 43.90 -11.09 21.16
C ILE A 286 44.88 -12.09 20.55
N ASN A 287 46.11 -11.66 20.21
CA ASN A 287 47.10 -12.52 19.57
C ASN A 287 47.70 -13.57 20.51
N ASP A 288 47.98 -13.19 21.75
CA ASP A 288 48.62 -14.04 22.76
C ASP A 288 47.73 -14.30 23.99
N GLY A 289 46.62 -13.57 24.15
CA GLY A 289 45.72 -13.67 25.28
C GLY A 289 46.20 -12.93 26.54
N GLN A 290 47.22 -12.08 26.45
CA GLN A 290 47.76 -11.35 27.59
C GLN A 290 46.86 -10.17 27.98
N ILE A 291 46.62 -9.98 29.28
CA ILE A 291 45.98 -8.77 29.81
C ILE A 291 47.02 -7.66 29.92
N LEU A 292 46.83 -6.57 29.18
CA LEU A 292 47.71 -5.41 29.13
C LEU A 292 47.34 -4.35 30.17
N TYR A 293 46.05 -4.26 30.52
CA TYR A 293 45.55 -3.24 31.45
C TYR A 293 44.37 -3.78 32.26
N THR A 294 44.28 -3.38 33.53
CA THR A 294 43.12 -3.63 34.39
C THR A 294 42.88 -2.45 35.34
N SER A 295 41.65 -1.93 35.39
CA SER A 295 41.23 -0.92 36.35
C SER A 295 39.74 -1.03 36.64
N ASP A 296 39.30 -0.41 37.74
CA ASP A 296 37.88 -0.17 37.98
C ASP A 296 37.31 0.77 36.90
N ILE A 297 36.07 0.54 36.44
CA ILE A 297 35.47 1.35 35.36
C ILE A 297 35.10 2.79 35.78
N LEU A 298 35.18 3.12 37.07
CA LEU A 298 35.05 4.49 37.59
C LEU A 298 36.37 5.01 38.18
N ASN A 299 37.48 4.26 38.03
CA ASN A 299 38.76 4.56 38.65
C ASN A 299 38.70 4.64 40.20
N ALA A 300 37.75 3.94 40.82
CA ALA A 300 37.55 3.95 42.27
C ALA A 300 38.38 2.85 42.96
N GLU A 301 38.93 3.16 44.14
CA GLU A 301 39.55 2.16 45.01
C GLU A 301 38.46 1.38 45.76
N ARG A 302 38.38 0.07 45.54
CA ARG A 302 37.35 -0.79 46.11
C ARG A 302 37.93 -1.92 46.94
N ASN A 303 37.29 -2.20 48.08
CA ASN A 303 37.71 -3.28 48.97
C ASN A 303 37.35 -4.65 48.36
N PRO A 304 38.33 -5.55 48.09
CA PRO A 304 38.06 -6.84 47.47
C PRO A 304 37.13 -7.78 48.26
N GLN A 305 36.92 -7.54 49.56
CA GLN A 305 36.06 -8.38 50.40
C GLN A 305 34.56 -8.12 50.20
N GLU A 306 34.21 -7.02 49.57
CA GLU A 306 32.82 -6.55 49.45
C GLU A 306 32.30 -6.60 48.01
N ILE A 307 32.99 -7.29 47.09
CA ILE A 307 32.72 -7.34 45.63
C ILE A 307 31.23 -7.52 45.30
N GLY A 308 30.50 -8.31 46.10
CA GLY A 308 29.05 -8.51 45.93
C GLY A 308 28.20 -7.23 45.97
N LYS A 309 28.66 -6.14 46.62
CA LYS A 309 27.95 -4.85 46.65
C LYS A 309 28.05 -4.07 45.34
N TRP A 310 29.09 -4.36 44.54
CA TRP A 310 29.37 -3.65 43.29
C TRP A 310 29.48 -4.61 42.11
N ALA A 311 28.87 -5.78 42.25
CA ALA A 311 28.79 -6.75 41.18
C ALA A 311 27.80 -6.28 40.13
N ILE A 312 28.20 -6.37 38.87
CA ILE A 312 27.32 -6.09 37.74
C ILE A 312 26.43 -7.30 37.50
N ASP A 313 25.16 -7.08 37.18
CA ASP A 313 24.24 -8.15 36.80
C ASP A 313 24.66 -8.75 35.45
N PRO A 314 24.82 -10.09 35.33
CA PRO A 314 25.23 -10.72 34.06
C PRO A 314 24.24 -10.55 32.90
N SER A 315 23.00 -10.15 33.15
CA SER A 315 22.05 -9.79 32.09
C SER A 315 22.43 -8.51 31.35
N GLN A 316 23.17 -7.61 32.01
CA GLN A 316 23.60 -6.33 31.45
C GLN A 316 24.46 -6.56 30.21
N ALA A 317 24.06 -5.90 29.12
CA ALA A 317 24.76 -5.89 27.85
C ALA A 317 25.23 -4.46 27.55
N ASN A 318 26.24 -4.32 26.69
CA ASN A 318 26.74 -3.03 26.22
C ASN A 318 27.11 -2.02 27.34
N LEU A 319 28.20 -2.30 28.05
CA LEU A 319 28.76 -1.42 29.08
C LEU A 319 30.02 -0.68 28.64
N VAL A 320 30.48 -0.94 27.41
CA VAL A 320 31.66 -0.32 26.82
C VAL A 320 31.46 -0.06 25.34
N GLN A 321 31.79 1.16 24.90
CA GLN A 321 31.73 1.61 23.51
C GLN A 321 33.02 2.32 23.14
N ILE A 322 33.47 2.15 21.90
CA ILE A 322 34.75 2.70 21.42
C ILE A 322 34.50 3.50 20.15
N VAL A 323 35.03 4.72 20.11
CA VAL A 323 34.93 5.62 18.95
C VAL A 323 36.26 6.30 18.64
N GLY A 324 36.35 6.89 17.45
CA GLY A 324 37.50 7.66 16.98
C GLY A 324 38.17 7.03 15.77
N ARG A 325 38.79 7.88 14.94
CA ARG A 325 39.44 7.49 13.68
C ARG A 325 40.96 7.65 13.71
N SER A 326 41.52 8.24 14.76
CA SER A 326 42.96 8.56 14.85
C SER A 326 43.83 7.31 15.01
N ARG A 327 44.85 7.12 14.16
CA ARG A 327 45.72 5.94 14.24
C ARG A 327 46.38 5.82 15.63
N GLY A 328 46.29 4.65 16.24
CA GLY A 328 46.88 4.35 17.55
C GLY A 328 46.13 4.93 18.76
N SER A 329 45.01 5.64 18.58
CA SER A 329 44.25 6.23 19.69
C SER A 329 42.74 6.05 19.49
N ARG A 330 42.02 5.68 20.55
CA ARG A 330 40.54 5.67 20.55
C ARG A 330 40.01 6.27 21.85
N THR A 331 38.81 6.82 21.78
CA THR A 331 38.03 7.20 22.96
C THR A 331 37.11 6.04 23.31
N CYS A 332 37.14 5.62 24.57
CA CYS A 332 36.35 4.53 25.09
C CYS A 332 35.44 5.06 26.19
N ALA A 333 34.14 4.82 26.11
CA ALA A 333 33.19 5.13 27.17
C ALA A 333 32.81 3.85 27.91
N THR A 334 32.81 3.89 29.24
CA THR A 334 32.28 2.82 30.09
C THR A 334 31.12 3.33 30.93
N PHE A 335 30.10 2.50 31.12
CA PHE A 335 28.96 2.80 31.98
C PHE A 335 28.92 1.87 33.19
N SER A 336 28.84 2.45 34.38
CA SER A 336 28.57 1.73 35.62
C SER A 336 27.06 1.73 35.88
N PRO A 337 26.38 0.57 35.92
CA PRO A 337 24.96 0.49 36.28
C PRO A 337 24.71 0.57 37.80
N ILE A 338 25.75 0.78 38.61
CA ILE A 338 25.66 0.78 40.07
C ILE A 338 25.24 2.15 40.58
N GLY A 339 24.32 2.19 41.54
CA GLY A 339 23.82 3.44 42.13
C GLY A 339 22.90 4.18 41.16
N ALA A 340 23.16 5.47 40.93
CA ALA A 340 22.40 6.29 39.98
C ALA A 340 22.81 6.09 38.51
N GLY A 341 23.84 5.29 38.26
CA GLY A 341 24.47 5.19 36.94
C GLY A 341 25.55 6.26 36.75
N GLU A 342 26.72 5.88 36.25
CA GLU A 342 27.81 6.85 35.99
C GLU A 342 28.60 6.46 34.74
N PHE A 343 28.85 7.45 33.88
CA PHE A 343 29.71 7.30 32.71
C PHE A 343 31.15 7.69 33.02
N LYS A 344 32.08 7.04 32.32
CA LYS A 344 33.50 7.39 32.34
C LYS A 344 34.09 7.33 30.94
N PHE A 345 34.85 8.36 30.57
CA PHE A 345 35.54 8.42 29.28
C PHE A 345 37.05 8.20 29.46
N TRP A 346 37.58 7.30 28.64
CA TRP A 346 38.96 6.89 28.63
C TRP A 346 39.57 7.20 27.26
N LYS A 347 40.80 7.71 27.26
CA LYS A 347 41.61 7.80 26.05
C LYS A 347 42.59 6.64 26.06
N ILE A 348 42.43 5.72 25.11
CA ILE A 348 43.27 4.53 25.00
C ILE A 348 44.24 4.74 23.84
N ILE A 349 45.54 4.72 24.13
CA ILE A 349 46.62 4.91 23.17
C ILE A 349 47.43 3.62 23.08
N ALA A 350 47.36 2.94 21.94
CA ALA A 350 48.17 1.76 21.64
C ALA A 350 49.41 2.21 20.83
N LYS A 351 50.61 1.90 21.36
CA LYS A 351 51.88 2.16 20.66
C LYS A 351 52.31 0.98 19.81
N ASP A 352 52.09 -0.23 20.33
CA ASP A 352 52.38 -1.52 19.71
C ASP A 352 51.42 -2.59 20.29
N ALA A 353 51.57 -3.86 19.89
CA ALA A 353 50.69 -4.95 20.31
C ALA A 353 50.65 -5.23 21.84
N HIS A 354 51.65 -4.79 22.60
CA HIS A 354 51.78 -5.09 24.05
C HIS A 354 51.81 -3.82 24.92
N THR A 355 51.95 -2.65 24.32
CA THR A 355 52.05 -1.36 25.02
C THR A 355 50.80 -0.53 24.79
N VAL A 356 49.93 -0.51 25.80
CA VAL A 356 48.71 0.31 25.84
C VAL A 356 48.77 1.27 27.03
N VAL A 357 48.50 2.55 26.76
CA VAL A 357 48.34 3.59 27.78
C VAL A 357 46.86 3.96 27.85
N VAL A 358 46.29 3.93 29.05
CA VAL A 358 44.90 4.30 29.32
C VAL A 358 44.89 5.52 30.20
N GLU A 359 44.32 6.60 29.70
CA GLU A 359 44.19 7.88 30.41
C GLU A 359 42.72 8.14 30.71
N ASP A 360 42.40 8.38 31.98
CA ASP A 360 41.10 8.93 32.39
C ASP A 360 41.01 10.37 31.88
N VAL A 361 40.07 10.65 30.99
CA VAL A 361 39.94 11.97 30.37
C VAL A 361 39.44 12.98 31.39
N PHE A 362 38.65 12.54 32.38
CA PHE A 362 37.96 13.41 33.34
C PHE A 362 37.99 12.81 34.76
N PRO A 363 39.15 12.81 35.44
CA PRO A 363 39.30 12.13 36.73
C PRO A 363 38.57 12.79 37.90
N LYS A 364 38.23 14.08 37.80
CA LYS A 364 37.62 14.86 38.89
C LYS A 364 36.11 15.08 38.74
N THR A 365 35.51 14.64 37.64
CA THR A 365 34.11 14.87 37.31
C THR A 365 33.35 13.56 37.34
N ALA A 366 32.27 13.49 38.09
CA ALA A 366 31.32 12.38 38.06
C ALA A 366 30.26 12.69 37.00
N LEU A 367 30.17 11.85 35.97
CA LEU A 367 29.27 12.05 34.83
C LEU A 367 28.01 11.21 35.02
N VAL A 368 27.12 11.67 35.88
CA VAL A 368 25.81 11.05 36.13
C VAL A 368 24.84 11.53 35.05
N PRO A 369 24.24 10.63 34.25
CA PRO A 369 23.34 11.04 33.18
C PRO A 369 22.02 11.60 33.73
N VAL A 370 21.45 12.59 33.03
CA VAL A 370 20.19 13.22 33.43
C VAL A 370 19.02 12.31 33.05
N THR A 371 18.17 11.96 34.01
CA THR A 371 17.00 11.11 33.76
C THR A 371 15.91 11.88 33.01
N PRO A 372 15.12 11.23 32.13
CA PRO A 372 14.07 11.89 31.35
C PRO A 372 12.97 12.58 32.17
N SER A 373 12.61 12.05 33.35
CA SER A 373 11.68 12.71 34.28
C SER A 373 12.12 12.49 35.72
N SER A 374 11.89 13.47 36.59
CA SER A 374 12.19 13.36 38.02
C SER A 374 11.19 12.53 38.82
N SER A 375 9.97 12.32 38.30
CA SER A 375 8.90 11.60 38.99
C SER A 375 9.00 10.08 38.90
N ASP A 376 9.56 9.58 37.80
CA ASP A 376 9.58 8.15 37.47
C ASP A 376 10.98 7.54 37.65
N VAL A 377 11.02 6.24 37.97
CA VAL A 377 12.28 5.49 38.06
C VAL A 377 12.68 5.00 36.67
N TRP A 378 13.66 5.68 36.07
CA TRP A 378 14.24 5.29 34.79
C TRP A 378 15.51 4.48 34.97
N THR A 379 15.68 3.46 34.13
CA THR A 379 16.91 2.66 34.06
C THR A 379 17.56 2.84 32.69
N LEU A 380 18.86 3.12 32.65
CA LEU A 380 19.59 3.16 31.39
C LEU A 380 19.73 1.74 30.85
N ALA A 381 19.09 1.46 29.73
CA ALA A 381 19.04 0.12 29.15
C ALA A 381 20.10 -0.10 28.07
N ASP A 382 20.43 0.94 27.30
CA ASP A 382 21.43 0.85 26.25
C ASP A 382 22.02 2.25 25.93
N PHE A 383 23.21 2.30 25.33
CA PHE A 383 23.79 3.54 24.84
C PHE A 383 24.71 3.32 23.63
N VAL A 384 24.78 4.32 22.77
CA VAL A 384 25.64 4.31 21.58
C VAL A 384 26.43 5.61 21.53
N LEU A 385 27.69 5.50 21.12
CA LEU A 385 28.61 6.61 21.03
C LEU A 385 28.99 6.88 19.57
N SER A 386 29.09 8.15 19.20
CA SER A 386 29.59 8.60 17.91
C SER A 386 30.56 9.76 18.09
N CYS A 387 31.42 9.99 17.10
CA CYS A 387 32.37 11.09 17.09
C CYS A 387 32.36 11.71 15.69
N PRO A 388 31.39 12.59 15.40
CA PRO A 388 31.22 13.18 14.07
C PRO A 388 32.37 14.14 13.72
N ALA A 389 32.84 14.89 14.72
CA ALA A 389 33.99 15.78 14.62
C ALA A 389 35.04 15.41 15.68
N GLU A 390 36.31 15.77 15.47
CA GLU A 390 37.37 15.49 16.44
C GLU A 390 37.17 16.21 17.79
N SER A 391 36.41 17.31 17.82
CA SER A 391 36.13 18.08 19.03
C SER A 391 34.88 17.62 19.79
N ALA A 392 33.96 16.92 19.13
CA ALA A 392 32.64 16.59 19.68
C ALA A 392 32.45 15.08 19.85
N ILE A 393 31.79 14.70 20.94
CA ILE A 393 31.36 13.32 21.21
C ILE A 393 29.85 13.35 21.33
N GLN A 394 29.16 12.54 20.52
CA GLN A 394 27.71 12.38 20.63
C GLN A 394 27.41 11.08 21.37
N LEU A 395 26.62 11.20 22.43
CA LEU A 395 26.14 10.09 23.23
C LEU A 395 24.63 9.97 23.05
N TRP A 396 24.16 8.80 22.65
CA TRP A 396 22.74 8.48 22.62
C TRP A 396 22.43 7.49 23.76
N THR A 397 21.39 7.78 24.52
CA THR A 397 20.98 6.98 25.68
C THR A 397 19.54 6.50 25.54
N LEU A 398 19.33 5.21 25.78
CA LEU A 398 18.00 4.58 25.83
C LEU A 398 17.62 4.29 27.29
N TRP A 399 16.55 4.93 27.75
CA TRP A 399 16.00 4.77 29.09
C TRP A 399 14.75 3.91 29.05
N LYS A 400 14.59 3.01 30.04
CA LYS A 400 13.40 2.16 30.19
C LYS A 400 12.76 2.32 31.55
N ASN A 401 11.42 2.33 31.55
CA ASN A 401 10.56 2.19 32.71
C ASN A 401 9.50 1.12 32.39
N ASN A 402 9.74 -0.11 32.84
CA ASN A 402 8.96 -1.28 32.44
C ASN A 402 8.90 -1.44 30.91
N MET A 403 7.73 -1.20 30.31
CA MET A 403 7.49 -1.33 28.87
C MET A 403 7.59 -0.01 28.11
N THR A 404 7.68 1.13 28.80
CA THR A 404 7.87 2.42 28.16
C THR A 404 9.36 2.75 28.09
N TYR A 405 9.75 3.46 27.04
CA TYR A 405 11.13 3.89 26.86
C TYR A 405 11.19 5.36 26.44
N ARG A 406 12.36 5.98 26.64
CA ARG A 406 12.69 7.33 26.18
C ARG A 406 14.11 7.33 25.65
N VAL A 407 14.35 8.14 24.62
CA VAL A 407 15.69 8.35 24.06
C VAL A 407 16.09 9.80 24.29
N GLN A 408 17.37 9.99 24.62
CA GLN A 408 17.99 11.31 24.70
C GLN A 408 19.31 11.29 23.94
N ARG A 409 19.70 12.47 23.44
CA ARG A 409 21.00 12.73 22.83
C ARG A 409 21.75 13.72 23.70
N LEU A 410 23.05 13.54 23.82
CA LEU A 410 23.96 14.49 24.44
C LEU A 410 25.12 14.78 23.48
N GLU A 411 25.35 16.06 23.19
CA GLU A 411 26.55 16.51 22.50
C GLU A 411 27.56 17.08 23.49
N VAL A 412 28.66 16.35 23.68
CA VAL A 412 29.72 16.68 24.63
C VAL A 412 30.86 17.39 23.91
N ASP A 413 31.16 18.62 24.34
CA ASP A 413 32.41 19.29 23.99
C ASP A 413 33.54 18.76 24.87
N ARG A 414 34.60 18.24 24.23
CA ARG A 414 35.78 17.71 24.92
C ARG A 414 36.48 18.73 25.81
N LYS A 415 36.34 20.04 25.54
CA LYS A 415 36.99 21.10 26.33
C LYS A 415 36.21 21.46 27.59
N ASN A 416 34.87 21.47 27.52
CA ASN A 416 33.98 21.94 28.57
C ASN A 416 32.94 20.87 28.97
N ILE A 417 33.40 19.66 29.27
CA ILE A 417 32.50 18.52 29.49
C ILE A 417 31.47 18.77 30.59
N SER A 418 31.86 19.31 31.75
CA SER A 418 30.95 19.44 32.89
C SER A 418 29.75 20.33 32.57
N GLN A 419 29.99 21.45 31.88
CA GLN A 419 28.93 22.34 31.45
C GLN A 419 28.09 21.69 30.34
N SER A 420 28.73 21.14 29.31
CA SER A 420 27.99 20.47 28.22
C SER A 420 27.17 19.26 28.70
N TRP A 421 27.63 18.57 29.74
CA TRP A 421 26.94 17.42 30.32
C TRP A 421 25.69 17.81 31.11
N GLU A 422 25.60 19.05 31.61
CA GLU A 422 24.41 19.52 32.31
C GLU A 422 23.43 20.21 31.34
N GLU A 423 23.93 20.93 30.34
CA GLU A 423 23.12 21.83 29.49
C GLU A 423 22.73 21.24 28.12
N ASN A 424 23.50 20.32 27.53
CA ASN A 424 23.33 19.92 26.12
C ASN A 424 22.52 18.61 25.93
N TRP A 425 21.57 18.33 26.82
CA TRP A 425 20.69 17.15 26.66
C TRP A 425 19.50 17.49 25.77
N ASP A 426 19.40 16.80 24.65
CA ASP A 426 18.27 16.88 23.74
C ASP A 426 17.31 15.70 23.94
N GLY A 427 16.03 16.01 24.00
CA GLY A 427 14.96 15.04 24.05
C GLY A 427 14.63 14.50 22.65
N VAL A 428 14.26 13.22 22.60
CA VAL A 428 13.58 12.64 21.44
C VAL A 428 12.09 12.53 21.78
N TYR A 429 11.26 13.18 20.96
CA TYR A 429 9.81 13.08 21.08
C TYR A 429 9.36 11.70 20.56
N ALA A 430 8.65 10.95 21.42
CA ALA A 430 8.03 9.69 21.03
C ALA A 430 6.51 9.82 21.07
N ASP A 431 5.86 9.47 19.96
CA ASP A 431 4.41 9.50 19.80
C ASP A 431 3.75 8.50 20.76
N ASN A 432 3.11 9.03 21.81
CA ASN A 432 2.28 8.27 22.75
C ASN A 432 0.79 8.59 22.59
N LEU A 433 0.39 9.21 21.48
CA LEU A 433 -1.00 9.60 21.25
C LEU A 433 -1.82 8.34 21.01
N ILE A 434 -2.45 7.84 22.08
CA ILE A 434 -3.67 7.07 21.96
C ILE A 434 -4.67 8.03 21.32
N GLN A 435 -4.84 7.92 20.00
CA GLN A 435 -5.88 8.64 19.30
C GLN A 435 -7.21 8.25 19.93
N ALA A 436 -7.89 9.23 20.53
CA ALA A 436 -9.26 9.06 20.97
C ALA A 436 -10.12 8.86 19.72
N ALA A 437 -11.02 7.89 19.74
CA ALA A 437 -11.99 7.77 18.67
C ALA A 437 -12.91 8.98 18.72
N GLU A 438 -12.96 9.74 17.62
CA GLU A 438 -13.90 10.84 17.47
C GLU A 438 -15.33 10.30 17.49
N GLY A 439 -16.21 10.98 18.23
CA GLY A 439 -17.64 10.73 18.18
C GLY A 439 -18.21 11.08 16.80
N SER A 440 -19.36 10.53 16.45
CA SER A 440 -20.15 11.01 15.30
C SER A 440 -21.10 12.11 15.77
N GLY A 441 -20.93 13.33 15.29
CA GLY A 441 -21.93 14.39 15.48
C GLY A 441 -23.07 14.31 14.48
N PRO A 442 -24.16 15.09 14.68
CA PRO A 442 -25.28 15.17 13.75
C PRO A 442 -24.91 15.69 12.34
N SER A 443 -23.82 16.47 12.26
CA SER A 443 -23.30 17.08 11.03
C SER A 443 -22.26 16.21 10.32
N ASP A 444 -21.93 15.05 10.88
CA ASP A 444 -20.94 14.15 10.30
C ASP A 444 -21.61 13.17 9.32
N PRO A 445 -21.17 13.09 8.05
CA PRO A 445 -21.68 12.12 7.10
C PRO A 445 -21.19 10.67 7.35
N THR A 446 -20.16 10.46 8.19
CA THR A 446 -19.55 9.15 8.42
C THR A 446 -20.17 8.40 9.60
N ASP A 447 -20.38 7.08 9.45
CA ASP A 447 -20.88 6.25 10.53
C ASP A 447 -19.79 6.03 11.60
N VAL A 448 -20.21 5.86 12.86
CA VAL A 448 -19.32 5.57 13.99
C VAL A 448 -18.49 4.34 13.72
N THR A 449 -19.11 3.30 13.16
CA THR A 449 -18.45 2.06 12.78
C THR A 449 -17.30 2.31 11.80
N GLU A 450 -17.54 3.18 10.82
CA GLU A 450 -16.57 3.51 9.79
C GLU A 450 -15.39 4.31 10.38
N LYS A 451 -15.66 5.26 11.28
CA LYS A 451 -14.60 5.96 12.03
C LYS A 451 -13.71 5.02 12.83
N TRP A 452 -14.30 4.07 13.54
CA TRP A 452 -13.54 3.05 14.28
C TRP A 452 -12.71 2.17 13.35
N LEU A 453 -13.25 1.77 12.20
CA LEU A 453 -12.50 1.03 11.20
C LEU A 453 -11.36 1.86 10.61
N GLN A 454 -11.58 3.13 10.30
CA GLN A 454 -10.54 4.03 9.81
C GLN A 454 -9.41 4.19 10.83
N LEU A 455 -9.74 4.28 12.12
CA LEU A 455 -8.76 4.36 13.21
C LEU A 455 -7.96 3.05 13.37
N ILE A 456 -8.64 1.89 13.38
CA ILE A 456 -8.02 0.59 13.64
C ILE A 456 -7.26 0.05 12.42
N LEU A 457 -7.78 0.28 11.21
CA LEU A 457 -7.20 -0.18 9.95
C LEU A 457 -6.34 0.89 9.28
N LYS A 458 -6.05 2.02 9.96
CA LYS A 458 -5.09 3.02 9.49
C LYS A 458 -3.78 2.32 9.13
N PRO A 459 -3.28 2.42 7.88
CA PRO A 459 -2.07 1.71 7.46
C PRO A 459 -0.89 2.07 8.35
N GLY A 460 -0.22 1.06 8.89
CA GLY A 460 0.92 1.24 9.80
C GLY A 460 0.57 1.41 11.29
N GLN A 461 -0.71 1.51 11.67
CA GLN A 461 -1.15 1.60 13.07
C GLN A 461 -0.95 0.26 13.81
N PHE A 462 -1.71 -0.76 13.42
CA PHE A 462 -1.62 -2.12 13.97
C PHE A 462 -1.22 -3.10 12.87
N THR A 463 -0.43 -4.11 13.24
CA THR A 463 -0.08 -5.19 12.29
C THR A 463 -1.25 -6.16 12.15
N LYS A 464 -1.31 -6.84 11.01
CA LYS A 464 -2.31 -7.88 10.78
C LYS A 464 -2.31 -8.97 11.87
N PRO A 465 -1.16 -9.51 12.32
CA PRO A 465 -1.11 -10.44 13.45
C PRO A 465 -1.68 -9.85 14.76
N THR A 466 -1.48 -8.55 15.02
CA THR A 466 -2.06 -7.90 16.22
C THR A 466 -3.59 -7.87 16.14
N LEU A 467 -4.15 -7.52 14.98
CA LEU A 467 -5.60 -7.48 14.76
C LEU A 467 -6.22 -8.88 14.87
N GLU A 468 -5.58 -9.90 14.28
CA GLU A 468 -6.05 -11.29 14.32
C GLU A 468 -5.98 -11.88 15.74
N ALA A 469 -4.90 -11.61 16.49
CA ALA A 469 -4.75 -12.05 17.88
C ALA A 469 -5.76 -11.35 18.81
N ALA A 470 -5.94 -10.03 18.68
CA ALA A 470 -6.93 -9.29 19.45
C ALA A 470 -8.35 -9.82 19.20
N LEU A 471 -8.70 -10.09 17.93
CA LEU A 471 -9.99 -10.61 17.55
C LEU A 471 -10.23 -12.00 18.16
N SER A 472 -9.22 -12.87 18.09
CA SER A 472 -9.24 -14.22 18.69
C SER A 472 -9.44 -14.19 20.21
N ILE A 473 -8.71 -13.31 20.92
CA ILE A 473 -8.85 -13.11 22.37
C ILE A 473 -10.24 -12.58 22.71
N TYR A 474 -10.73 -11.60 21.93
CA TYR A 474 -12.03 -10.99 22.13
C TYR A 474 -13.18 -11.99 21.92
N GLU A 475 -13.17 -12.78 20.84
CA GLU A 475 -14.16 -13.85 20.59
C GLU A 475 -14.22 -14.87 21.72
N ARG A 476 -13.05 -15.30 22.22
CA ARG A 476 -12.94 -16.28 23.31
C ARG A 476 -13.51 -15.75 24.62
N GLY A 477 -13.41 -14.45 24.88
CA GLY A 477 -14.01 -13.79 26.04
C GLY A 477 -15.52 -14.00 26.15
N PHE A 478 -16.21 -14.33 25.05
CA PHE A 478 -17.66 -14.60 25.01
C PHE A 478 -18.03 -16.09 24.98
N GLY A 479 -17.06 -17.01 25.04
CA GLY A 479 -17.32 -18.46 25.10
C GLY A 479 -17.86 -19.08 23.80
N LYS A 480 -17.84 -18.37 22.67
CA LYS A 480 -18.22 -18.92 21.36
C LYS A 480 -17.05 -19.70 20.75
N THR A 481 -17.27 -20.97 20.42
CA THR A 481 -16.32 -21.78 19.62
C THR A 481 -16.27 -21.30 18.18
N LYS A 482 -15.05 -21.14 17.67
CA LYS A 482 -14.70 -20.68 16.31
C LYS A 482 -15.56 -21.33 15.22
N GLU A 483 -16.51 -20.60 14.64
CA GLU A 483 -16.95 -20.90 13.27
C GLU A 483 -15.93 -20.23 12.35
N ALA A 484 -15.03 -21.01 11.77
CA ALA A 484 -14.08 -20.51 10.80
C ALA A 484 -14.82 -20.13 9.51
N VAL A 485 -15.35 -18.89 9.45
CA VAL A 485 -15.93 -18.35 8.21
C VAL A 485 -14.79 -18.03 7.25
N LYS A 486 -14.31 -19.05 6.55
CA LYS A 486 -13.34 -18.90 5.46
C LYS A 486 -13.94 -17.99 4.39
N GLY A 487 -13.27 -16.87 4.10
CA GLY A 487 -13.59 -15.99 2.96
C GLY A 487 -14.02 -14.57 3.30
N ARG A 488 -14.22 -14.21 4.59
CA ARG A 488 -14.48 -12.82 4.99
C ARG A 488 -13.20 -12.02 5.15
N GLY A 489 -13.23 -10.75 4.74
CA GLY A 489 -12.14 -9.81 4.98
C GLY A 489 -12.00 -9.47 6.46
N LEU A 490 -10.81 -9.02 6.90
CA LEU A 490 -10.55 -8.71 8.31
C LEU A 490 -11.52 -7.67 8.88
N ALA A 491 -11.82 -6.61 8.10
CA ALA A 491 -12.80 -5.58 8.48
C ALA A 491 -14.21 -6.18 8.68
N GLU A 492 -14.66 -7.03 7.77
CA GLU A 492 -15.97 -7.69 7.84
C GLU A 492 -16.04 -8.64 9.06
N SER A 493 -14.95 -9.35 9.35
CA SER A 493 -14.84 -10.20 10.54
C SER A 493 -14.96 -9.37 11.82
N ILE A 494 -14.20 -8.27 11.94
CA ILE A 494 -14.27 -7.36 13.11
C ILE A 494 -15.70 -6.83 13.29
N CYS A 495 -16.31 -6.29 12.24
CA CYS A 495 -17.68 -5.78 12.28
C CYS A 495 -18.71 -6.86 12.63
N SER A 496 -18.58 -8.07 12.07
CA SER A 496 -19.51 -9.16 12.34
C SER A 496 -19.45 -9.62 13.80
N ILE A 497 -18.26 -9.64 14.40
CA ILE A 497 -18.07 -10.09 15.78
C ILE A 497 -18.59 -9.02 16.74
N LEU A 498 -18.16 -7.77 16.58
CA LEU A 498 -18.60 -6.66 17.42
C LEU A 498 -20.10 -6.38 17.25
N GLY A 499 -20.61 -6.41 16.02
CA GLY A 499 -22.04 -6.26 15.74
C GLY A 499 -22.90 -7.36 16.36
N SER A 500 -22.36 -8.57 16.57
CA SER A 500 -23.09 -9.66 17.24
C SER A 500 -23.23 -9.50 18.77
N THR A 501 -22.53 -8.52 19.36
CA THR A 501 -22.50 -8.31 20.82
C THR A 501 -23.45 -7.22 21.31
N ALA A 502 -23.91 -6.32 20.42
CA ALA A 502 -24.87 -5.28 20.74
C ALA A 502 -26.28 -5.70 20.27
N THR A 503 -27.26 -5.71 21.17
CA THR A 503 -28.67 -5.98 20.84
C THR A 503 -29.46 -4.67 20.80
N LEU A 504 -30.31 -4.53 19.78
CA LEU A 504 -31.24 -3.40 19.68
C LEU A 504 -32.55 -3.79 20.38
N ASP A 505 -32.68 -3.36 21.63
CA ASP A 505 -33.81 -3.69 22.48
C ASP A 505 -34.97 -2.70 22.32
N ARG A 506 -36.17 -3.14 22.69
CA ARG A 506 -37.38 -2.30 22.76
C ARG A 506 -37.60 -1.84 24.17
N GLY A 507 -37.75 -0.53 24.34
CA GLY A 507 -38.02 0.07 25.63
C GLY A 507 -39.42 -0.26 26.14
N SER A 508 -39.68 0.13 27.39
CA SER A 508 -40.97 -0.09 28.06
C SER A 508 -42.16 0.57 27.33
N SER A 509 -41.90 1.57 26.49
CA SER A 509 -42.86 2.25 25.62
C SER A 509 -43.12 1.54 24.27
N GLY A 510 -42.38 0.47 23.97
CA GLY A 510 -42.43 -0.24 22.68
C GLY A 510 -41.58 0.39 21.57
N ALA A 511 -40.95 1.55 21.81
CA ALA A 511 -40.00 2.17 20.88
C ALA A 511 -38.64 1.47 20.92
N MET A 512 -37.93 1.47 19.79
CA MET A 512 -36.55 0.94 19.71
C MET A 512 -35.59 1.91 20.41
N GLU A 513 -34.74 1.40 21.29
CA GLU A 513 -33.80 2.23 22.06
C GLU A 513 -32.47 2.42 21.29
N TYR A 514 -32.45 3.37 20.36
CA TYR A 514 -31.26 3.62 19.54
C TYR A 514 -30.07 4.18 20.34
N GLU A 515 -30.30 4.98 21.37
CA GLU A 515 -29.23 5.58 22.18
C GLU A 515 -28.50 4.53 23.03
N THR A 516 -29.24 3.61 23.66
CA THR A 516 -28.65 2.52 24.44
C THR A 516 -27.88 1.56 23.55
N PHE A 517 -28.40 1.26 22.35
CA PHE A 517 -27.69 0.49 21.33
C PHE A 517 -26.38 1.17 20.89
N ARG A 518 -26.39 2.47 20.60
CA ARG A 518 -25.17 3.22 20.21
C ARG A 518 -24.12 3.21 21.32
N SER A 519 -24.51 3.54 22.56
CA SER A 519 -23.60 3.54 23.70
C SER A 519 -23.02 2.15 24.01
N SER A 520 -23.85 1.10 23.88
CA SER A 520 -23.40 -0.29 24.01
C SER A 520 -22.39 -0.64 22.92
N SER A 521 -22.67 -0.33 21.65
CA SER A 521 -21.76 -0.57 20.52
C SER A 521 -20.42 0.14 20.72
N GLU A 522 -20.44 1.44 21.05
CA GLU A 522 -19.23 2.23 21.31
C GLU A 522 -18.39 1.65 22.46
N THR A 523 -19.05 1.17 23.52
CA THR A 523 -18.37 0.49 24.63
C THR A 523 -17.65 -0.78 24.15
N GLN A 524 -18.21 -1.53 23.21
CA GLN A 524 -17.57 -2.73 22.66
C GLN A 524 -16.37 -2.37 21.78
N TRP A 525 -16.50 -1.36 20.91
CA TRP A 525 -15.38 -0.83 20.13
C TRP A 525 -14.23 -0.35 21.00
N LEU A 526 -14.53 0.40 22.07
CA LEU A 526 -13.54 0.90 23.01
C LEU A 526 -12.83 -0.24 23.76
N ARG A 527 -13.55 -1.29 24.15
CA ARG A 527 -12.95 -2.49 24.77
C ARG A 527 -12.00 -3.20 23.81
N PHE A 528 -12.41 -3.37 22.55
CA PHE A 528 -11.57 -3.97 21.52
C PHE A 528 -10.31 -3.12 21.24
N TYR A 529 -10.48 -1.80 21.13
CA TYR A 529 -9.36 -0.88 20.94
C TYR A 529 -8.38 -0.89 22.11
N ARG A 530 -8.85 -0.92 23.36
CA ARG A 530 -7.99 -1.06 24.55
C ARG A 530 -7.18 -2.36 24.52
N LEU A 531 -7.78 -3.46 24.08
CA LEU A 531 -7.07 -4.73 23.91
C LEU A 531 -5.97 -4.61 22.83
N LEU A 532 -6.26 -3.94 21.71
CA LEU A 532 -5.27 -3.66 20.68
C LEU A 532 -4.10 -2.84 21.22
N LEU A 533 -4.37 -1.78 21.98
CA LEU A 533 -3.33 -0.95 22.60
C LEU A 533 -2.45 -1.74 23.58
N GLU A 534 -3.03 -2.66 24.35
CA GLU A 534 -2.26 -3.49 25.28
C GLU A 534 -1.33 -4.46 24.54
N LEU A 535 -1.81 -5.11 23.47
CA LEU A 535 -0.96 -5.95 22.62
C LEU A 535 0.11 -5.11 21.91
N ASP A 536 -0.23 -3.90 21.49
CA ASP A 536 0.68 -3.00 20.81
C ASP A 536 1.78 -2.46 21.73
N LYS A 537 1.46 -2.19 23.00
CA LYS A 537 2.42 -1.85 24.04
C LYS A 537 3.48 -2.94 24.22
N GLN A 538 3.10 -4.22 24.11
CA GLN A 538 4.04 -5.35 24.16
C GLN A 538 4.98 -5.39 22.95
N ARG A 539 4.51 -4.95 21.78
CA ARG A 539 5.35 -4.80 20.57
C ARG A 539 6.38 -3.70 20.73
N GLY A 540 6.07 -2.68 21.54
CA GLY A 540 6.89 -1.51 21.82
C GLY A 540 7.95 -1.67 22.91
N GLU A 541 8.11 -2.85 23.48
CA GLU A 541 9.23 -3.11 24.39
C GLU A 541 10.56 -2.88 23.65
N ALA A 542 11.30 -1.86 24.04
CA ALA A 542 12.61 -1.58 23.45
C ALA A 542 13.58 -2.70 23.83
N ILE A 543 14.39 -3.14 22.87
CA ILE A 543 15.43 -4.16 23.08
C ILE A 543 16.79 -3.47 23.19
N GLY A 544 17.14 -2.61 22.23
CA GLY A 544 18.42 -1.91 22.20
C GLY A 544 18.47 -0.75 21.21
N LEU A 545 19.63 -0.11 21.13
CA LEU A 545 19.90 1.06 20.32
C LEU A 545 21.02 0.77 19.31
N THR A 546 20.85 1.20 18.06
CA THR A 546 21.87 1.01 17.01
C THR A 546 22.06 2.28 16.21
N LEU A 547 23.32 2.66 15.95
CA LEU A 547 23.69 3.79 15.10
C LEU A 547 24.31 3.29 13.81
N ASP A 548 23.86 3.83 12.68
CA ASP A 548 24.53 3.65 11.41
C ASP A 548 25.71 4.64 11.28
N PRO A 549 26.97 4.16 11.28
CA PRO A 549 28.14 5.04 11.25
C PRO A 549 28.36 5.77 9.91
N HIS A 550 27.71 5.34 8.82
CA HIS A 550 27.83 6.00 7.51
C HIS A 550 26.71 7.01 7.27
N THR A 551 25.46 6.68 7.63
CA THR A 551 24.31 7.56 7.37
C THR A 551 24.00 8.49 8.55
N GLY A 552 24.57 8.22 9.73
CA GLY A 552 24.28 8.95 10.96
C GLY A 552 22.91 8.66 11.56
N LEU A 553 22.13 7.75 10.98
CA LEU A 553 20.78 7.44 11.44
C LEU A 553 20.80 6.51 12.65
N THR A 554 20.13 6.93 13.72
CA THR A 554 19.96 6.15 14.96
C THR A 554 18.62 5.42 14.95
N TRP A 555 18.64 4.17 15.39
CA TRP A 555 17.47 3.30 15.46
C TRP A 555 17.26 2.78 16.87
N VAL A 556 16.02 2.84 17.35
CA VAL A 556 15.57 2.02 18.48
C VAL A 556 15.02 0.72 17.93
N VAL A 557 15.57 -0.38 18.39
CA VAL A 557 15.14 -1.73 18.02
C VAL A 557 14.16 -2.20 19.08
N CYS A 558 12.88 -2.35 18.73
CA CYS A 558 11.83 -2.86 19.62
C CYS A 558 11.53 -4.33 19.34
N ALA A 559 10.68 -4.93 20.18
CA ALA A 559 10.31 -6.34 20.09
C ALA A 559 9.71 -6.73 18.73
N ASP A 560 8.90 -5.85 18.11
CA ASP A 560 8.26 -6.14 16.82
C ASP A 560 8.24 -4.99 15.80
N PHE A 561 8.94 -3.90 16.08
CA PHE A 561 9.12 -2.80 15.11
C PHE A 561 10.47 -2.10 15.28
N LEU A 562 10.80 -1.24 14.33
CA LEU A 562 11.95 -0.34 14.42
C LEU A 562 11.46 1.10 14.56
N SER A 563 12.12 1.89 15.40
CA SER A 563 11.87 3.33 15.52
C SER A 563 13.06 4.08 14.96
N ALA A 564 12.89 4.79 13.85
CA ALA A 564 13.94 5.65 13.28
C ALA A 564 13.93 6.99 14.01
N ILE A 565 15.10 7.46 14.45
CA ILE A 565 15.23 8.78 15.07
C ILE A 565 15.64 9.77 13.98
N ARG A 566 14.73 10.68 13.62
CA ARG A 566 14.96 11.76 12.65
C ARG A 566 14.98 13.12 13.35
N GLU A 567 15.55 14.12 12.70
CA GLU A 567 15.48 15.49 13.19
C GLU A 567 14.06 16.04 13.05
N CYS A 568 13.64 16.89 14.00
CA CYS A 568 12.36 17.60 13.88
C CYS A 568 12.43 18.59 12.71
N SER A 569 11.33 18.71 11.96
CA SER A 569 11.14 19.87 11.08
C SER A 569 11.02 21.16 11.90
N SER A 570 11.19 22.33 11.26
CA SER A 570 11.06 23.63 11.93
C SER A 570 9.72 23.78 12.66
N LEU A 571 8.62 23.31 12.04
CA LEU A 571 7.31 23.30 12.67
C LEU A 571 7.21 22.30 13.84
N GLU A 572 7.73 21.08 13.70
CA GLU A 572 7.72 20.09 14.78
C GLU A 572 8.52 20.57 15.99
N ARG A 573 9.67 21.20 15.74
CA ARG A 573 10.52 21.80 16.77
C ARG A 573 9.79 22.92 17.48
N LEU A 574 9.04 23.77 16.77
CA LEU A 574 8.19 24.79 17.39
C LEU A 574 7.07 24.15 18.24
N TYR A 575 6.34 23.18 17.67
CA TYR A 575 5.15 22.57 18.28
C TYR A 575 5.48 21.80 19.56
N TYR A 576 6.55 21.00 19.58
CA TYR A 576 6.91 20.20 20.75
C TYR A 576 7.59 21.03 21.86
N ASN A 577 8.06 22.23 21.54
CA ASN A 577 8.71 23.15 22.49
C ASN A 577 7.89 24.43 22.75
N LEU A 578 6.56 24.41 22.50
CA LEU A 578 5.68 25.56 22.80
C LEU A 578 5.80 26.10 24.25
N PRO A 579 5.99 25.28 25.30
CA PRO A 579 6.18 25.78 26.66
C PRO A 579 7.51 26.53 26.88
N SER A 580 8.53 26.22 26.07
CA SER A 580 9.89 26.75 26.18
C SER A 580 10.48 27.01 24.77
N PRO A 581 9.93 27.98 24.03
CA PRO A 581 10.32 28.24 22.65
C PRO A 581 11.72 28.84 22.56
N GLU A 582 12.33 28.69 21.39
CA GLU A 582 13.62 29.31 21.08
C GLU A 582 13.49 30.82 20.96
N GLU A 583 14.55 31.56 21.31
CA GLU A 583 14.55 33.02 21.35
C GLU A 583 14.13 33.65 20.02
N ASP A 584 14.54 33.06 18.89
CA ASP A 584 14.20 33.53 17.55
C ASP A 584 12.76 33.19 17.12
N HIS A 585 12.09 32.29 17.85
CA HIS A 585 10.79 31.71 17.49
C HIS A 585 9.65 32.04 18.46
N VAL A 586 9.88 32.95 19.42
CA VAL A 586 8.90 33.28 20.49
C VAL A 586 7.58 33.80 19.91
N ALA A 587 7.63 34.67 18.90
CA ALA A 587 6.42 35.27 18.32
C ALA A 587 5.60 34.22 17.53
N GLN A 588 6.28 33.35 16.76
CA GLN A 588 5.65 32.25 16.02
C GLN A 588 5.05 31.23 16.99
N ALA A 589 5.76 30.91 18.08
CA ALA A 589 5.27 30.01 19.13
C ALA A 589 4.03 30.58 19.83
N ALA A 590 4.01 31.88 20.11
CA ALA A 590 2.85 32.55 20.69
C ALA A 590 1.63 32.45 19.76
N LEU A 591 1.77 32.76 18.47
CA LEU A 591 0.66 32.67 17.52
C LEU A 591 0.15 31.24 17.33
N VAL A 592 1.06 30.26 17.21
CA VAL A 592 0.72 28.85 17.03
C VAL A 592 0.10 28.26 18.30
N GLY A 593 0.69 28.51 19.46
CA GLY A 593 0.21 28.05 20.75
C GLY A 593 -1.17 28.61 21.10
N THR A 594 -1.39 29.90 20.87
CA THR A 594 -2.70 30.54 21.12
C THR A 594 -3.80 29.92 20.28
N ALA A 595 -3.56 29.68 18.99
CA ALA A 595 -4.57 29.04 18.14
C ALA A 595 -4.89 27.61 18.56
N LEU A 596 -3.88 26.84 18.96
CA LEU A 596 -4.07 25.46 19.43
C LEU A 596 -4.88 25.44 20.72
N ASN A 597 -4.50 26.23 21.72
CA ASN A 597 -5.21 26.32 22.99
C ASN A 597 -6.66 26.78 22.81
N PHE A 598 -6.87 27.75 21.91
CA PHE A 598 -8.19 28.27 21.60
C PHE A 598 -9.12 27.19 21.02
N VAL A 599 -8.64 26.38 20.08
CA VAL A 599 -9.45 25.30 19.48
C VAL A 599 -9.56 24.09 20.41
N ASP A 600 -8.55 23.80 21.23
CA ASP A 600 -8.61 22.73 22.24
C ASP A 600 -9.67 23.01 23.32
N GLY A 601 -9.99 24.29 23.57
CA GLY A 601 -11.10 24.70 24.43
C GLY A 601 -12.49 24.40 23.86
N PHE A 602 -12.60 24.09 22.56
CA PHE A 602 -13.90 23.90 21.92
C PHE A 602 -14.53 22.55 22.31
N PRO A 603 -15.84 22.52 22.60
CA PRO A 603 -16.60 21.28 22.60
C PRO A 603 -16.48 20.55 21.26
N GLU A 604 -16.41 19.21 21.29
CA GLU A 604 -16.21 18.36 20.10
C GLU A 604 -17.21 18.65 18.96
N HIS A 605 -18.47 18.97 19.30
CA HIS A 605 -19.50 19.29 18.30
C HIS A 605 -19.19 20.58 17.51
N LEU A 606 -18.54 21.58 18.12
CA LEU A 606 -18.14 22.81 17.42
C LEU A 606 -16.97 22.54 16.48
N ALA A 607 -15.98 21.76 16.92
CA ALA A 607 -14.87 21.34 16.06
C ALA A 607 -15.37 20.59 14.82
N GLN A 608 -16.33 19.67 14.99
CA GLN A 608 -16.96 18.94 13.89
C GLN A 608 -17.75 19.87 12.94
N LEU A 609 -18.44 20.89 13.48
CA LEU A 609 -19.16 21.86 12.67
C LEU A 609 -18.19 22.76 11.86
N CYS A 610 -17.08 23.19 12.45
CA CYS A 610 -16.00 23.89 11.76
C CYS A 610 -15.42 23.03 10.63
N GLN A 611 -15.17 21.75 10.88
CA GLN A 611 -14.67 20.82 9.88
C GLN A 611 -15.67 20.58 8.74
N ALA A 612 -16.96 20.46 9.05
CA ALA A 612 -18.03 20.37 8.05
C ALA A 612 -18.13 21.64 7.20
N THR A 613 -17.93 22.81 7.81
CA THR A 613 -17.94 24.13 7.13
C THR A 613 -16.71 24.34 6.25
N LEU A 614 -15.57 23.75 6.63
CA LEU A 614 -14.34 23.79 5.84
C LEU A 614 -14.45 22.95 4.56
N ARG A 615 -15.22 21.87 4.57
CA ARG A 615 -15.30 20.91 3.46
C ARG A 615 -15.67 21.55 2.11
N PRO A 616 -16.72 22.40 2.00
CA PRO A 616 -16.99 23.14 0.76
C PRO A 616 -15.83 24.05 0.32
N GLU A 617 -15.16 24.72 1.26
CA GLU A 617 -14.02 25.61 0.93
C GLU A 617 -12.79 24.84 0.39
N LEU A 618 -12.63 23.57 0.76
CA LEU A 618 -11.55 22.72 0.25
C LEU A 618 -11.82 22.16 -1.16
N PHE A 619 -13.08 21.90 -1.49
CA PHE A 619 -13.46 21.07 -2.64
C PHE A 619 -14.30 21.76 -3.70
N GLU A 620 -15.01 22.85 -3.35
CA GLU A 620 -15.85 23.59 -4.28
C GLU A 620 -15.17 24.87 -4.75
N GLU A 621 -15.34 25.20 -6.03
CA GLU A 621 -14.93 26.51 -6.54
C GLU A 621 -15.96 27.55 -6.13
N SER A 622 -15.55 28.47 -5.26
CA SER A 622 -16.36 29.61 -4.85
C SER A 622 -16.19 30.77 -5.82
N SER A 623 -17.31 31.33 -6.29
CA SER A 623 -17.32 32.59 -7.04
C SER A 623 -17.36 33.83 -6.12
N LYS A 624 -17.36 33.62 -4.80
CA LYS A 624 -17.45 34.69 -3.78
C LYS A 624 -16.08 35.36 -3.58
N THR A 625 -16.11 36.59 -3.09
CA THR A 625 -14.89 37.30 -2.66
C THR A 625 -14.29 36.66 -1.40
N ASP A 626 -13.00 36.87 -1.13
CA ASP A 626 -12.33 36.27 0.03
C ASP A 626 -13.00 36.67 1.36
N LEU A 627 -13.42 37.93 1.51
CA LEU A 627 -14.15 38.40 2.70
C LEU A 627 -15.51 37.70 2.86
N GLU A 628 -16.27 37.52 1.77
CA GLU A 628 -17.55 36.80 1.80
C GLU A 628 -17.37 35.31 2.15
N ARG A 629 -16.24 34.71 1.76
CA ARG A 629 -15.88 33.33 2.12
C ARG A 629 -15.55 33.22 3.61
N ILE A 630 -14.77 34.15 4.14
CA ILE A 630 -14.44 34.25 5.56
C ILE A 630 -15.71 34.48 6.40
N GLN A 631 -16.58 35.40 5.99
CA GLN A 631 -17.85 35.65 6.65
C GLN A 631 -18.78 34.43 6.59
N TYR A 632 -18.86 33.75 5.45
CA TYR A 632 -19.64 32.52 5.33
C TYR A 632 -19.11 31.42 6.25
N PHE A 633 -17.77 31.27 6.33
CA PHE A 633 -17.13 30.30 7.20
C PHE A 633 -17.42 30.61 8.66
N ALA A 634 -17.34 31.88 9.06
CA ALA A 634 -17.84 32.34 10.35
C ALA A 634 -19.31 31.91 10.44
N ASP A 635 -20.26 32.61 9.81
CA ASP A 635 -21.72 32.42 9.98
C ASP A 635 -22.22 30.96 10.06
N LYS A 636 -21.61 30.05 9.29
CA LYS A 636 -21.94 28.61 9.29
C LYS A 636 -21.31 27.80 10.40
N SER A 637 -20.06 28.08 10.76
CA SER A 637 -19.37 27.37 11.85
C SER A 637 -19.92 27.76 13.22
N GLY A 638 -20.45 28.97 13.37
CA GLY A 638 -21.22 29.37 14.56
C GLY A 638 -20.41 29.42 15.86
N PHE A 639 -19.08 29.28 15.80
CA PHE A 639 -18.26 28.99 16.98
C PHE A 639 -18.21 30.16 17.98
N TRP A 640 -18.37 31.41 17.55
CA TRP A 640 -18.45 32.59 18.45
C TRP A 640 -19.61 32.55 19.45
N ARG A 641 -20.61 31.69 19.24
CA ARG A 641 -21.69 31.50 20.24
C ARG A 641 -21.29 30.58 21.39
N GLY A 642 -20.28 29.75 21.17
CA GLY A 642 -19.80 28.74 22.13
C GLY A 642 -18.50 29.11 22.82
N ILE A 643 -17.86 30.21 22.44
CA ILE A 643 -16.63 30.72 23.07
C ILE A 643 -17.01 31.50 24.34
N THR A 644 -16.23 31.31 25.40
CA THR A 644 -16.38 32.08 26.64
C THR A 644 -15.55 33.35 26.61
N ASP A 645 -15.96 34.40 27.33
CA ASP A 645 -15.19 35.64 27.46
C ASP A 645 -13.77 35.37 28.02
N ASP A 646 -13.62 34.33 28.85
CA ASP A 646 -12.33 33.90 29.41
C ASP A 646 -11.38 33.35 28.33
N ASP A 647 -11.90 32.66 27.32
CA ASP A 647 -11.10 32.15 26.20
C ASP A 647 -10.63 33.30 25.29
N CYS A 648 -11.51 34.27 24.99
CA CYS A 648 -11.13 35.48 24.25
C CYS A 648 -10.06 36.28 25.00
N ASN A 649 -10.22 36.46 26.31
CA ASN A 649 -9.25 37.18 27.14
C ASN A 649 -7.87 36.52 27.10
N GLN A 650 -7.79 35.18 27.10
CA GLN A 650 -6.50 34.47 26.95
C GLN A 650 -5.82 34.76 25.60
N VAL A 651 -6.58 34.87 24.51
CA VAL A 651 -6.05 35.23 23.20
C VAL A 651 -5.50 36.67 23.23
N VAL A 652 -6.26 37.61 23.80
CA VAL A 652 -5.87 39.03 23.92
C VAL A 652 -4.66 39.22 24.84
N ASP A 653 -4.56 38.45 25.92
CA ASP A 653 -3.44 38.51 26.87
C ASP A 653 -2.11 38.13 26.19
N VAL A 654 -2.14 37.18 25.25
CA VAL A 654 -0.93 36.72 24.54
C VAL A 654 -0.64 37.55 23.28
N LEU A 655 -1.66 37.89 22.48
CA LEU A 655 -1.49 38.59 21.20
C LEU A 655 -1.60 40.12 21.31
N GLY A 656 -1.92 40.63 22.49
CA GLY A 656 -2.12 42.04 22.79
C GLY A 656 -3.53 42.53 22.40
N GLN A 657 -3.90 43.70 22.91
CA GLN A 657 -5.18 44.35 22.58
C GLN A 657 -5.33 44.53 21.07
N ASN A 658 -6.53 44.22 20.56
CA ASN A 658 -6.86 44.19 19.13
C ASN A 658 -5.83 43.39 18.30
N PHE A 659 -5.18 42.38 18.89
CA PHE A 659 -4.16 41.55 18.23
C PHE A 659 -2.99 42.36 17.64
N SER A 660 -2.54 43.39 18.34
CA SER A 660 -1.45 44.29 17.89
C SER A 660 -0.16 43.58 17.48
N THR A 661 0.12 42.40 18.05
CA THR A 661 1.31 41.57 17.75
C THR A 661 1.24 40.88 16.39
N VAL A 662 0.03 40.69 15.85
CA VAL A 662 -0.19 39.97 14.60
C VAL A 662 0.07 40.89 13.40
N THR A 663 0.94 40.45 12.50
CA THR A 663 1.39 41.17 11.30
C THR A 663 1.53 40.23 10.11
N ASP A 664 1.58 40.79 8.90
CA ASP A 664 1.85 40.03 7.66
C ASP A 664 3.21 39.30 7.72
N GLU A 665 4.22 39.91 8.32
CA GLU A 665 5.55 39.31 8.51
C GLU A 665 5.47 38.07 9.40
N LEU A 666 4.74 38.14 10.51
CA LEU A 666 4.56 37.00 11.42
C LEU A 666 3.86 35.82 10.74
N TYR A 667 2.81 36.07 9.96
CA TYR A 667 2.15 35.01 9.19
C TYR A 667 3.06 34.45 8.09
N THR A 668 3.84 35.31 7.43
CA THR A 668 4.82 34.87 6.42
C THR A 668 5.87 33.95 7.05
N ASP A 669 6.36 34.27 8.25
CA ASP A 669 7.32 33.44 8.98
C ASP A 669 6.71 32.10 9.39
N VAL A 670 5.48 32.08 9.92
CA VAL A 670 4.77 30.83 10.28
C VAL A 670 4.54 29.95 9.04
N MET A 671 4.19 30.54 7.91
CA MET A 671 4.08 29.80 6.64
C MET A 671 5.45 29.31 6.15
N GLY A 672 6.50 30.09 6.37
CA GLY A 672 7.90 29.75 6.06
C GLY A 672 8.42 28.53 6.81
N LEU A 673 7.89 28.21 8.01
CA LEU A 673 8.27 27.00 8.77
C LEU A 673 7.90 25.70 8.05
N ILE A 674 7.08 25.76 6.99
CA ILE A 674 6.44 24.62 6.34
C ILE A 674 6.69 24.62 4.82
N SER A 675 7.30 25.68 4.30
CA SER A 675 7.73 25.76 2.90
C SER A 675 8.72 24.65 2.55
N ALA A 676 8.76 24.28 1.27
CA ALA A 676 9.75 23.33 0.78
C ALA A 676 11.17 23.82 1.12
N PRO A 677 12.05 22.96 1.64
CA PRO A 677 13.44 23.33 1.92
C PRO A 677 14.12 23.90 0.67
N GLU A 678 14.95 24.93 0.82
CA GLU A 678 15.60 25.61 -0.32
C GLU A 678 16.42 24.65 -1.20
N GLU A 679 17.01 23.62 -0.60
CA GLU A 679 17.80 22.59 -1.29
C GLU A 679 16.93 21.62 -2.13
N ALA A 680 15.63 21.51 -1.81
CA ALA A 680 14.71 20.62 -2.51
C ALA A 680 14.50 21.01 -3.97
N LYS A 681 14.49 22.31 -4.28
CA LYS A 681 14.22 22.85 -5.63
C LYS A 681 15.24 22.43 -6.72
N THR A 682 16.34 21.76 -6.35
CA THR A 682 17.42 21.35 -7.27
C THR A 682 17.75 19.84 -7.25
N ARG A 683 16.87 19.02 -6.66
CA ARG A 683 17.17 17.62 -6.31
C ARG A 683 17.25 16.71 -7.55
N ASN A 684 18.40 16.05 -7.72
CA ASN A 684 18.57 14.95 -8.70
C ASN A 684 18.54 13.60 -7.99
N LEU A 685 17.55 12.75 -8.27
CA LEU A 685 17.37 11.45 -7.60
C LEU A 685 18.51 10.46 -7.95
N ARG A 686 19.50 10.31 -7.07
CA ARG A 686 20.60 9.33 -7.21
C ARG A 686 20.40 8.08 -6.36
N HIS A 687 19.62 8.21 -5.29
CA HIS A 687 19.38 7.14 -4.33
C HIS A 687 17.88 6.97 -4.07
N PRO A 688 17.14 6.24 -4.93
CA PRO A 688 15.73 5.96 -4.70
C PRO A 688 15.51 5.16 -3.41
N LEU A 689 14.32 5.30 -2.82
CA LEU A 689 13.93 4.54 -1.63
C LEU A 689 13.78 3.04 -1.95
N THR A 690 14.16 2.20 -0.97
CA THR A 690 13.77 0.78 -0.96
C THR A 690 12.31 0.64 -0.50
N ASP A 691 11.72 -0.54 -0.60
CA ASP A 691 10.40 -0.81 -0.02
C ASP A 691 10.33 -0.54 1.50
N PHE A 692 11.41 -0.79 2.23
CA PHE A 692 11.48 -0.44 3.65
C PHE A 692 11.55 1.07 3.85
N GLY A 693 12.35 1.78 3.05
CA GLY A 693 12.44 3.24 3.09
C GLY A 693 11.13 3.94 2.71
N LYS A 694 10.39 3.43 1.72
CA LYS A 694 9.07 3.94 1.34
C LYS A 694 8.10 3.90 2.52
N ARG A 695 8.04 2.77 3.25
CA ARG A 695 7.19 2.62 4.43
C ARG A 695 7.58 3.58 5.57
N LEU A 696 8.88 3.76 5.79
CA LEU A 696 9.40 4.74 6.74
C LEU A 696 8.92 6.16 6.37
N THR A 697 9.10 6.55 5.11
CA THR A 697 8.66 7.87 4.62
C THR A 697 7.16 8.03 4.71
N VAL A 698 6.36 7.03 4.34
CA VAL A 698 4.89 7.08 4.43
C VAL A 698 4.44 7.28 5.87
N LYS A 699 5.04 6.56 6.83
CA LYS A 699 4.72 6.76 8.24
C LYS A 699 5.10 8.17 8.71
N ALA A 700 6.29 8.64 8.37
CA ALA A 700 6.72 10.01 8.71
C ALA A 700 5.78 11.07 8.11
N VAL A 701 5.28 10.84 6.88
CA VAL A 701 4.29 11.69 6.22
C VAL A 701 2.95 11.66 6.96
N GLN A 702 2.45 10.49 7.36
CA GLN A 702 1.22 10.39 8.16
C GLN A 702 1.33 11.19 9.47
N ASP A 703 2.45 11.07 10.18
CA ASP A 703 2.68 11.77 11.45
C ASP A 703 2.83 13.29 11.25
N SER A 704 3.43 13.71 10.13
CA SER A 704 3.57 15.12 9.75
C SER A 704 2.24 15.74 9.31
N ILE A 705 1.41 15.02 8.56
CA ILE A 705 0.10 15.49 8.09
C ILE A 705 -0.82 15.78 9.27
N GLU A 706 -0.85 14.90 10.27
CA GLU A 706 -1.72 15.06 11.45
C GLU A 706 -1.36 16.32 12.24
N LEU A 707 -0.07 16.55 12.46
CA LEU A 707 0.43 17.75 13.15
C LEU A 707 0.16 19.02 12.34
N GLN A 708 0.51 19.03 11.05
CA GLN A 708 0.31 20.20 10.19
C GLN A 708 -1.17 20.53 10.00
N TRP A 709 -2.03 19.51 9.87
CA TRP A 709 -3.48 19.68 9.80
C TRP A 709 -4.01 20.36 11.06
N ARG A 710 -3.61 19.90 12.25
CA ARG A 710 -4.03 20.49 13.52
C ARG A 710 -3.60 21.95 13.61
N VAL A 711 -2.35 22.26 13.28
CA VAL A 711 -1.85 23.64 13.31
C VAL A 711 -2.62 24.53 12.34
N TYR A 712 -2.77 24.14 11.06
CA TYR A 712 -3.44 24.98 10.06
C TYR A 712 -4.93 25.14 10.31
N PHE A 713 -5.61 24.09 10.75
CA PHE A 713 -7.02 24.15 11.09
C PHE A 713 -7.25 25.11 12.26
N SER A 714 -6.40 25.04 13.29
CA SER A 714 -6.44 25.98 14.40
C SER A 714 -6.12 27.42 13.98
N GLN A 715 -5.12 27.63 13.12
CA GLN A 715 -4.78 28.96 12.60
C GLN A 715 -5.89 29.57 11.74
N LEU A 716 -6.59 28.76 10.94
CA LEU A 716 -7.73 29.20 10.15
C LEU A 716 -8.86 29.71 11.05
N ILE A 717 -9.18 28.97 12.12
CA ILE A 717 -10.23 29.35 13.08
C ILE A 717 -9.83 30.64 13.81
N LEU A 718 -8.57 30.74 14.28
CA LEU A 718 -8.07 31.94 14.95
C LEU A 718 -8.10 33.15 14.02
N LEU A 719 -7.68 33.02 12.76
CA LEU A 719 -7.71 34.09 11.77
C LEU A 719 -9.13 34.62 11.55
N VAL A 720 -10.11 33.72 11.43
CA VAL A 720 -11.52 34.10 11.27
C VAL A 720 -12.04 34.80 12.53
N HIS A 721 -11.67 34.32 13.71
CA HIS A 721 -12.06 34.94 14.97
C HIS A 721 -11.52 36.37 15.10
N MET A 722 -10.22 36.56 14.86
CA MET A 722 -9.55 37.86 14.99
C MET A 722 -10.07 38.91 14.00
N GLU A 723 -10.53 38.51 12.80
CA GLU A 723 -11.09 39.45 11.82
C GLU A 723 -12.45 40.04 12.27
N PHE A 724 -13.22 39.30 13.07
CA PHE A 724 -14.54 39.74 13.53
C PHE A 724 -14.56 40.28 14.97
N GLU A 725 -13.42 40.28 15.68
CA GLU A 725 -13.28 40.80 17.04
C GLU A 725 -12.48 42.12 17.03
N PHE A 726 -13.18 43.24 17.24
CA PHE A 726 -12.58 44.57 17.29
C PHE A 726 -13.45 45.57 18.06
N ASP A 727 -12.80 46.53 18.71
CA ASP A 727 -13.49 47.63 19.41
C ASP A 727 -13.90 48.78 18.46
N ASN A 728 -13.07 49.10 17.47
CA ASN A 728 -13.32 50.14 16.47
C ASN A 728 -13.02 49.65 15.04
N GLU A 729 -13.68 50.22 14.03
CA GLU A 729 -13.43 49.88 12.61
C GLU A 729 -11.98 50.15 12.15
N ALA A 730 -11.26 51.05 12.82
CA ALA A 730 -9.85 51.32 12.52
C ALA A 730 -8.93 50.17 12.96
N ASP A 731 -9.36 49.39 13.95
CA ASP A 731 -8.56 48.34 14.60
C ASP A 731 -8.74 46.96 13.95
N ILE A 732 -9.58 46.85 12.91
CA ILE A 732 -9.84 45.59 12.21
C ILE A 732 -8.54 45.02 11.64
N LEU A 733 -8.37 43.70 11.76
CA LEU A 733 -7.16 42.98 11.39
C LEU A 733 -6.77 43.20 9.92
N HIS A 734 -7.73 43.23 8.99
CA HIS A 734 -7.45 43.47 7.56
C HIS A 734 -6.76 44.81 7.23
N ASN A 735 -6.73 45.78 8.16
CA ASN A 735 -5.97 47.02 7.98
C ASN A 735 -4.45 46.81 8.12
N ARG A 736 -4.02 45.71 8.74
CA ARG A 736 -2.61 45.37 9.01
C ARG A 736 -2.15 44.07 8.35
N VAL A 737 -3.07 43.15 8.07
CA VAL A 737 -2.80 41.83 7.52
C VAL A 737 -3.62 41.61 6.26
N ASP A 738 -3.05 41.04 5.20
CA ASP A 738 -3.82 40.56 4.05
C ASP A 738 -4.53 39.24 4.41
N VAL A 739 -5.61 39.35 5.18
CA VAL A 739 -6.40 38.23 5.69
C VAL A 739 -6.89 37.32 4.56
N GLY A 740 -7.22 37.90 3.40
CA GLY A 740 -7.65 37.13 2.21
C GLY A 740 -6.52 36.28 1.62
N ASN A 741 -5.30 36.79 1.55
CA ASN A 741 -4.13 36.01 1.12
C ASN A 741 -3.80 34.89 2.11
N VAL A 742 -3.74 35.20 3.41
CA VAL A 742 -3.46 34.19 4.46
C VAL A 742 -4.52 33.08 4.44
N PHE A 743 -5.82 33.45 4.36
CA PHE A 743 -6.91 32.49 4.27
C PHE A 743 -6.76 31.55 3.05
N ARG A 744 -6.45 32.09 1.86
CA ARG A 744 -6.22 31.27 0.66
C ARG A 744 -5.04 30.32 0.80
N GLN A 745 -3.95 30.78 1.42
CA GLN A 745 -2.77 29.94 1.65
C GLN A 745 -3.06 28.80 2.64
N LEU A 746 -3.75 29.09 3.75
CA LEU A 746 -4.17 28.07 4.73
C LEU A 746 -5.11 27.03 4.10
N VAL A 747 -6.11 27.47 3.34
CA VAL A 747 -7.03 26.57 2.63
C VAL A 747 -6.30 25.72 1.58
N ALA A 748 -5.35 26.30 0.84
CA ALA A 748 -4.53 25.56 -0.12
C ALA A 748 -3.63 24.50 0.56
N ALA A 749 -3.01 24.86 1.68
CA ALA A 749 -2.21 23.93 2.49
C ALA A 749 -3.07 22.78 3.04
N LEU A 750 -4.23 23.08 3.64
CA LEU A 750 -5.18 22.08 4.12
C LEU A 750 -5.67 21.17 2.98
N ARG A 751 -5.97 21.71 1.79
CA ARG A 751 -6.37 20.91 0.63
C ARG A 751 -5.27 19.95 0.18
N ARG A 752 -4.01 20.38 0.20
CA ARG A 752 -2.86 19.52 -0.11
C ARG A 752 -2.70 18.41 0.93
N LEU A 753 -2.81 18.74 2.22
CA LEU A 753 -2.70 17.76 3.29
C LEU A 753 -3.81 16.72 3.22
N GLU A 754 -5.04 17.10 2.89
CA GLU A 754 -6.15 16.15 2.75
C GLU A 754 -5.94 15.18 1.57
N LEU A 755 -5.35 15.67 0.45
CA LEU A 755 -4.95 14.80 -0.66
C LEU A 755 -3.89 13.78 -0.22
N LEU A 756 -2.85 14.24 0.46
CA LEU A 756 -1.78 13.37 0.95
C LEU A 756 -2.27 12.40 2.03
N LYS A 757 -3.20 12.84 2.89
CA LYS A 757 -3.86 12.01 3.89
C LYS A 757 -4.60 10.86 3.22
N TRP A 758 -5.40 11.15 2.20
CA TRP A 758 -6.08 10.12 1.41
C TRP A 758 -5.09 9.15 0.77
N LEU A 759 -3.99 9.66 0.18
CA LEU A 759 -2.96 8.82 -0.46
C LEU A 759 -2.22 7.93 0.54
N ALA A 760 -1.95 8.44 1.75
CA ALA A 760 -1.22 7.72 2.79
C ALA A 760 -2.10 6.72 3.56
N GLN A 761 -3.42 6.89 3.54
CA GLN A 761 -4.39 6.01 4.22
C GLN A 761 -5.03 4.96 3.29
N THR A 762 -5.09 5.21 1.99
CA THR A 762 -5.71 4.29 1.03
C THR A 762 -4.76 3.17 0.64
N GLU A 763 -5.14 1.92 0.89
CA GLU A 763 -4.37 0.74 0.48
C GLU A 763 -4.78 0.23 -0.92
N LEU A 764 -3.77 -0.15 -1.71
CA LEU A 764 -3.90 -0.71 -3.05
C LEU A 764 -3.24 -2.09 -3.11
N SER A 765 -3.90 -3.02 -3.78
CA SER A 765 -3.32 -4.30 -4.18
C SER A 765 -2.52 -4.12 -5.46
N VAL A 766 -1.21 -4.33 -5.37
CA VAL A 766 -0.28 -4.24 -6.51
C VAL A 766 0.30 -5.62 -6.79
N PRO A 767 0.24 -6.13 -8.03
CA PRO A 767 0.96 -7.33 -8.41
C PRO A 767 2.45 -7.10 -8.20
N THR A 768 3.12 -8.01 -7.48
CA THR A 768 4.57 -7.90 -7.28
C THR A 768 5.30 -7.97 -8.62
N THR A 769 5.99 -6.89 -8.98
CA THR A 769 6.78 -6.81 -10.21
C THR A 769 8.00 -7.73 -10.07
N ARG A 770 7.83 -9.02 -10.38
CA ARG A 770 8.98 -9.90 -10.60
C ARG A 770 9.66 -9.42 -11.88
N GLU A 771 10.87 -8.87 -11.77
CA GLU A 771 11.74 -8.65 -12.93
C GLU A 771 11.72 -9.94 -13.77
N LYS A 772 11.19 -9.85 -14.99
CA LYS A 772 11.18 -10.97 -15.94
C LYS A 772 12.63 -11.39 -16.10
N SER A 773 12.97 -12.56 -15.59
CA SER A 773 14.26 -13.19 -15.85
C SER A 773 14.36 -13.42 -17.36
N GLU A 774 15.26 -12.69 -18.01
CA GLU A 774 15.77 -13.09 -19.31
C GLU A 774 16.40 -14.49 -19.16
N GLY A 775 15.81 -15.48 -19.80
CA GLY A 775 16.29 -16.86 -19.81
C GLY A 775 15.41 -17.85 -19.03
N GLY A 776 14.40 -18.39 -19.70
CA GLY A 776 13.64 -19.54 -19.20
C GLY A 776 12.31 -19.72 -19.90
N SER A 777 12.29 -20.48 -20.99
CA SER A 777 11.05 -20.86 -21.67
C SER A 777 10.19 -21.75 -20.77
N GLY A 778 8.97 -21.32 -20.48
CA GLY A 778 7.81 -22.16 -20.14
C GLY A 778 7.83 -22.87 -18.80
N SER A 779 7.00 -22.42 -17.86
CA SER A 779 6.14 -23.29 -17.03
C SER A 779 5.29 -22.48 -16.04
N ARG A 780 3.97 -22.64 -16.16
CA ARG A 780 2.90 -22.36 -15.19
C ARG A 780 2.75 -20.89 -14.75
N LYS A 781 1.60 -20.27 -15.09
CA LYS A 781 1.03 -19.13 -14.37
C LYS A 781 0.88 -19.53 -12.89
N GLY A 782 1.91 -19.27 -12.09
CA GLY A 782 1.77 -19.24 -10.63
C GLY A 782 0.86 -18.07 -10.27
N ALA A 783 0.07 -18.22 -9.20
CA ALA A 783 -0.70 -17.11 -8.65
C ALA A 783 0.22 -15.90 -8.49
N GLU A 784 -0.15 -14.77 -9.10
CA GLU A 784 0.60 -13.53 -8.95
C GLU A 784 0.52 -13.12 -7.47
N ASP A 785 1.67 -13.03 -6.80
CA ASP A 785 1.71 -12.61 -5.40
C ASP A 785 1.31 -11.13 -5.35
N ILE A 786 0.22 -10.83 -4.63
CA ILE A 786 -0.34 -9.49 -4.47
C ILE A 786 0.26 -8.87 -3.20
N GLN A 787 0.83 -7.67 -3.32
CA GLN A 787 1.31 -6.85 -2.22
C GLN A 787 0.33 -5.72 -1.92
N LEU A 788 0.05 -5.48 -0.64
CA LEU A 788 -0.67 -4.29 -0.20
C LEU A 788 0.34 -3.16 0.02
N VAL A 789 0.11 -2.02 -0.63
CA VAL A 789 0.90 -0.79 -0.54
C VAL A 789 -0.04 0.39 -0.46
N THR A 790 0.39 1.52 0.12
CA THR A 790 -0.45 2.72 0.10
C THR A 790 -0.51 3.34 -1.30
N ALA A 791 -1.55 4.12 -1.58
CA ALA A 791 -1.67 4.85 -2.84
C ALA A 791 -0.50 5.84 -3.03
N LEU A 792 0.04 6.38 -1.94
CA LEU A 792 1.25 7.20 -1.94
C LEU A 792 2.47 6.39 -2.43
N GLU A 793 2.72 5.22 -1.85
CA GLU A 793 3.82 4.33 -2.27
C GLU A 793 3.70 3.92 -3.74
N ALA A 794 2.49 3.57 -4.16
CA ALA A 794 2.24 3.03 -5.48
C ALA A 794 2.36 4.05 -6.61
N ASN A 795 2.05 5.33 -6.35
CA ASN A 795 2.03 6.36 -7.39
C ASN A 795 3.20 7.35 -7.26
N VAL A 796 3.58 7.75 -6.05
CA VAL A 796 4.63 8.77 -5.80
C VAL A 796 5.97 8.12 -5.42
N GLY A 797 5.98 6.86 -4.99
CA GLY A 797 7.19 6.20 -4.47
C GLY A 797 8.40 6.15 -5.42
N HIS A 798 8.21 6.32 -6.73
CA HIS A 798 9.29 6.39 -7.71
C HIS A 798 9.98 7.77 -7.78
N LEU A 799 9.30 8.82 -7.30
CA LEU A 799 9.82 10.19 -7.19
C LEU A 799 10.54 10.42 -5.85
N LEU A 800 10.42 9.49 -4.90
CA LEU A 800 11.02 9.60 -3.58
C LEU A 800 12.44 9.01 -3.54
N GLY A 801 13.39 9.80 -3.06
CA GLY A 801 14.79 9.38 -2.92
C GLY A 801 15.70 10.54 -2.54
N PHE A 802 16.99 10.27 -2.37
CA PHE A 802 17.99 11.25 -1.92
C PHE A 802 18.96 11.64 -3.04
N ALA A 803 19.42 12.90 -3.02
CA ALA A 803 20.37 13.42 -4.01
C ALA A 803 21.81 13.05 -3.69
N ASN A 804 22.20 13.10 -2.41
CA ASN A 804 23.56 12.80 -1.96
C ASN A 804 23.54 11.84 -0.76
N LYS A 805 24.52 10.94 -0.68
CA LYS A 805 24.74 10.04 0.47
C LYS A 805 25.52 10.71 1.62
N ALA A 806 26.11 11.89 1.38
CA ALA A 806 26.96 12.57 2.35
C ALA A 806 26.18 13.40 3.39
N GLU A 807 24.93 13.74 3.11
CA GLU A 807 24.03 14.38 4.08
C GLU A 807 23.54 13.35 5.12
N PRO A 808 23.38 13.75 6.39
CA PRO A 808 22.76 12.90 7.40
C PRO A 808 21.40 12.42 6.92
N LEU A 809 21.17 11.10 6.93
CA LEU A 809 19.89 10.57 6.46
C LEU A 809 18.72 11.00 7.37
N ALA A 810 19.01 11.32 8.63
CA ALA A 810 18.04 11.85 9.59
C ALA A 810 17.43 13.19 9.13
N THR A 811 18.24 14.14 8.66
CA THR A 811 17.75 15.41 8.10
C THR A 811 17.09 15.18 6.76
N GLY A 812 17.73 14.40 5.88
CA GLY A 812 17.23 14.15 4.53
C GLY A 812 15.83 13.50 4.50
N ILE A 813 15.49 12.66 5.49
CA ILE A 813 14.14 12.10 5.64
C ILE A 813 13.15 13.21 6.00
N THR A 814 13.48 14.04 7.00
CA THR A 814 12.63 15.17 7.41
C THR A 814 12.42 16.16 6.28
N ASP A 815 13.47 16.52 5.54
CA ASP A 815 13.37 17.43 4.40
C ASP A 815 12.52 16.86 3.27
N LEU A 816 12.63 15.56 3.01
CA LEU A 816 11.78 14.88 2.02
C LEU A 816 10.30 14.92 2.44
N VAL A 817 10.02 14.70 3.72
CA VAL A 817 8.65 14.70 4.27
C VAL A 817 8.07 16.12 4.25
N THR A 818 8.82 17.11 4.74
CA THR A 818 8.43 18.53 4.72
C THR A 818 8.15 18.97 3.30
N ASN A 819 9.06 18.70 2.36
CA ASN A 819 8.87 19.01 0.95
C ASN A 819 7.61 18.35 0.38
N LEU A 820 7.39 17.06 0.62
CA LEU A 820 6.19 16.39 0.11
C LEU A 820 4.90 17.01 0.65
N CYS A 821 4.87 17.43 1.91
CA CYS A 821 3.72 18.08 2.53
C CYS A 821 3.55 19.56 2.13
N ALA A 822 4.63 20.26 1.77
CA ALA A 822 4.64 21.69 1.50
C ALA A 822 3.77 22.08 0.28
N PRO A 823 3.01 23.19 0.34
CA PRO A 823 2.19 23.64 -0.79
C PRO A 823 3.00 24.00 -2.05
N ASP A 824 4.25 24.42 -1.88
CA ASP A 824 5.21 24.81 -2.92
C ASP A 824 6.19 23.69 -3.30
N SER A 825 5.86 22.44 -2.98
CA SER A 825 6.66 21.25 -3.30
C SER A 825 7.04 21.14 -4.77
N ASP A 826 8.27 20.69 -5.04
CA ASP A 826 8.73 20.28 -6.38
C ASP A 826 8.24 18.87 -6.78
N ILE A 827 7.78 18.07 -5.82
CA ILE A 827 7.26 16.72 -6.08
C ILE A 827 5.85 16.84 -6.64
N GLU A 828 5.72 16.58 -7.94
CA GLU A 828 4.43 16.62 -8.63
C GLU A 828 3.52 15.46 -8.17
N VAL A 829 2.54 15.78 -7.33
CA VAL A 829 1.45 14.87 -6.95
C VAL A 829 0.20 15.25 -7.73
N SER A 830 0.07 14.75 -8.96
CA SER A 830 -1.08 15.05 -9.82
C SER A 830 -2.26 14.10 -9.54
N PRO A 831 -3.40 14.59 -8.99
CA PRO A 831 -4.59 13.75 -8.75
C PRO A 831 -5.10 13.10 -10.03
N THR A 832 -5.01 13.81 -11.15
CA THR A 832 -5.45 13.36 -12.48
C THR A 832 -4.63 12.15 -12.98
N LEU A 833 -3.31 12.14 -12.76
CA LEU A 833 -2.46 10.99 -13.12
C LEU A 833 -2.70 9.79 -12.21
N ILE A 834 -3.00 10.04 -10.94
CA ILE A 834 -3.34 8.99 -9.96
C ILE A 834 -4.69 8.36 -10.30
N GLN A 835 -5.70 9.17 -10.67
CA GLN A 835 -6.98 8.66 -11.19
C GLN A 835 -6.77 7.75 -12.41
N CYS A 836 -5.89 8.13 -13.35
CA CYS A 836 -5.58 7.28 -14.50
C CYS A 836 -4.95 5.93 -14.09
N SER A 837 -4.02 5.95 -13.13
CA SER A 837 -3.39 4.76 -12.56
C SER A 837 -4.42 3.83 -11.89
N LEU A 838 -5.38 4.40 -11.13
CA LEU A 838 -6.44 3.64 -10.47
C LEU A 838 -7.46 3.05 -11.45
N LEU A 839 -7.84 3.80 -12.49
CA LEU A 839 -8.73 3.31 -13.55
C LEU A 839 -8.11 2.14 -14.32
N LYS A 840 -6.80 2.17 -14.57
CA LYS A 840 -6.07 1.06 -15.18
C LYS A 840 -6.08 -0.20 -14.29
N ARG A 841 -6.13 -0.03 -12.97
CA ARG A 841 -6.21 -1.11 -11.98
C ARG A 841 -7.66 -1.56 -11.69
N GLU A 842 -8.63 -1.09 -12.47
CA GLU A 842 -10.06 -1.39 -12.31
C GLU A 842 -10.67 -0.97 -10.95
N ARG A 843 -10.03 0.00 -10.27
CA ARG A 843 -10.51 0.58 -9.00
C ARG A 843 -11.15 1.95 -9.25
N ALA A 844 -12.29 1.93 -9.95
CA ALA A 844 -13.07 3.13 -10.24
C ALA A 844 -13.72 3.74 -8.98
N ASP A 845 -13.96 2.91 -7.96
CA ASP A 845 -14.40 3.32 -6.62
C ASP A 845 -13.44 4.34 -6.00
N LEU A 846 -12.16 3.97 -5.85
CA LEU A 846 -11.15 4.85 -5.24
C LEU A 846 -10.81 6.06 -6.12
N ALA A 847 -10.86 5.89 -7.44
CA ALA A 847 -10.66 7.00 -8.36
C ALA A 847 -11.75 8.08 -8.23
N SER A 848 -12.95 7.71 -7.74
CA SER A 848 -14.05 8.65 -7.53
C SER A 848 -13.83 9.56 -6.32
N ASP A 849 -13.17 9.06 -5.28
CA ASP A 849 -12.82 9.84 -4.08
C ASP A 849 -11.82 10.97 -4.41
N LEU A 850 -11.01 10.80 -5.47
CA LEU A 850 -10.06 11.80 -5.94
C LEU A 850 -10.66 12.91 -6.80
N ALA A 851 -11.91 12.76 -7.26
CA ALA A 851 -12.54 13.72 -8.16
C ALA A 851 -12.56 15.18 -7.63
N PRO A 852 -12.81 15.44 -6.32
CA PRO A 852 -12.79 16.80 -5.75
C PRO A 852 -11.41 17.48 -5.74
N PHE A 853 -10.33 16.70 -5.80
CA PHE A 853 -8.95 17.22 -5.83
C PHE A 853 -8.47 17.56 -7.24
N CYS A 854 -9.17 17.06 -8.26
CA CYS A 854 -8.75 17.24 -9.64
C CYS A 854 -9.03 18.67 -10.12
N ASP A 855 -8.13 19.17 -10.95
CA ASP A 855 -8.24 20.45 -11.63
C ASP A 855 -9.29 20.40 -12.75
N GLN A 856 -9.81 21.54 -13.19
CA GLN A 856 -10.75 21.61 -14.33
C GLN A 856 -10.05 21.62 -15.70
N ASN A 857 -8.80 21.16 -15.76
CA ASN A 857 -8.07 21.07 -17.02
C ASN A 857 -8.81 20.15 -18.01
N PRO A 858 -8.72 20.39 -19.34
CA PRO A 858 -9.45 19.59 -20.32
C PRO A 858 -9.14 18.08 -20.25
N PHE A 859 -7.89 17.73 -19.92
CA PHE A 859 -7.48 16.35 -19.71
C PHE A 859 -8.09 15.75 -18.44
N SER A 860 -8.07 16.47 -17.32
CA SER A 860 -8.74 16.05 -16.08
C SER A 860 -10.24 15.84 -16.29
N THR A 861 -10.92 16.78 -16.95
CA THR A 861 -12.34 16.67 -17.29
C THR A 861 -12.63 15.43 -18.15
N TYR A 862 -11.73 15.08 -19.07
CA TYR A 862 -11.81 13.85 -19.86
C TYR A 862 -11.63 12.60 -18.99
N VAL A 863 -10.69 12.61 -18.04
CA VAL A 863 -10.47 11.53 -17.07
C VAL A 863 -11.69 11.34 -16.15
N GLN A 864 -12.34 12.43 -15.70
CA GLN A 864 -13.62 12.33 -14.98
C GLN A 864 -14.71 11.65 -15.83
N GLY A 865 -14.75 11.93 -17.15
CA GLY A 865 -15.63 11.21 -18.06
C GLY A 865 -15.33 9.71 -18.13
N ARG A 866 -14.04 9.32 -18.17
CA ARG A 866 -13.59 7.91 -18.13
C ARG A 866 -13.93 7.23 -16.80
N LEU A 867 -13.81 7.95 -15.69
CA LEU A 867 -14.19 7.50 -14.36
C LEU A 867 -15.68 7.17 -14.28
N GLN A 868 -16.55 8.11 -14.66
CA GLN A 868 -18.00 7.91 -14.63
C GLN A 868 -18.43 6.79 -15.59
N LEU A 869 -17.75 6.64 -16.72
CA LEU A 869 -17.95 5.51 -17.63
C LEU A 869 -17.62 4.16 -16.97
N ALA A 870 -16.56 4.10 -16.15
CA ALA A 870 -16.19 2.89 -15.41
C ALA A 870 -17.18 2.59 -14.27
N LEU A 871 -17.73 3.62 -13.62
CA LEU A 871 -18.81 3.51 -12.62
C LEU A 871 -20.19 3.18 -13.24
N LYS A 872 -20.28 3.13 -14.58
CA LYS A 872 -21.51 2.90 -15.35
C LYS A 872 -22.56 4.02 -15.25
N ASP A 873 -22.18 5.22 -14.81
CA ASP A 873 -23.01 6.42 -14.95
C ASP A 873 -22.76 7.07 -16.33
N PHE A 874 -23.48 6.55 -17.33
CA PHE A 874 -23.31 6.99 -18.71
C PHE A 874 -23.77 8.43 -18.97
N ASN A 875 -24.72 8.93 -18.19
CA ASN A 875 -25.27 10.27 -18.38
C ASN A 875 -24.24 11.33 -17.98
N THR A 876 -23.71 11.19 -16.77
CA THR A 876 -22.70 12.11 -16.23
C THR A 876 -21.40 12.01 -17.04
N ALA A 877 -21.00 10.81 -17.46
CA ALA A 877 -19.87 10.61 -18.37
C ALA A 877 -20.04 11.39 -19.68
N ALA A 878 -21.22 11.35 -20.30
CA ALA A 878 -21.50 12.07 -21.55
C ALA A 878 -21.37 13.59 -21.38
N ILE A 879 -21.80 14.14 -20.24
CA ILE A 879 -21.65 15.57 -19.93
C ILE A 879 -20.17 15.95 -19.84
N TYR A 880 -19.36 15.19 -19.08
CA TYR A 880 -17.92 15.46 -18.95
C TYR A 880 -17.19 15.33 -20.30
N PHE A 881 -17.52 14.32 -21.11
CA PHE A 881 -16.92 14.16 -22.44
C PHE A 881 -17.22 15.33 -23.37
N ARG A 882 -18.41 15.93 -23.29
CA ARG A 882 -18.75 17.15 -24.05
C ARG A 882 -17.99 18.37 -23.54
N LYS A 883 -17.88 18.53 -22.22
CA LYS A 883 -17.12 19.63 -21.61
C LYS A 883 -15.64 19.59 -22.03
N ALA A 884 -15.03 18.41 -22.05
CA ALA A 884 -13.62 18.23 -22.43
C ALA A 884 -13.35 18.37 -23.94
N ALA A 885 -14.38 18.29 -24.79
CA ALA A 885 -14.23 18.14 -26.24
C ALA A 885 -13.42 19.24 -26.92
N ILE A 886 -13.59 20.50 -26.52
CA ILE A 886 -12.91 21.63 -27.15
C ILE A 886 -11.42 21.64 -26.80
N GLY A 887 -11.07 21.41 -25.53
CA GLY A 887 -9.66 21.40 -25.10
C GLY A 887 -8.89 20.19 -25.63
N MET A 888 -9.50 19.01 -25.60
CA MET A 888 -8.88 17.75 -26.07
C MET A 888 -8.84 17.60 -27.60
N SER A 889 -9.43 18.53 -28.36
CA SER A 889 -9.45 18.49 -29.82
C SER A 889 -8.55 19.52 -30.50
N LYS A 890 -8.04 20.53 -29.76
CA LYS A 890 -7.13 21.54 -30.29
C LYS A 890 -5.77 20.91 -30.59
N THR A 891 -5.27 21.15 -31.80
CA THR A 891 -3.89 20.84 -32.20
C THR A 891 -2.95 21.92 -31.65
N ASN A 892 -1.88 21.55 -30.91
CA ASN A 892 -0.84 22.48 -30.44
C ASN A 892 -0.12 23.28 -31.56
N THR A 893 -0.44 23.04 -32.83
CA THR A 893 0.20 23.66 -33.99
C THR A 893 -0.33 25.05 -34.36
N ALA A 894 -1.40 25.54 -33.73
CA ALA A 894 -2.01 26.82 -34.10
C ALA A 894 -1.29 28.06 -33.54
N ASP A 895 -0.62 27.96 -32.38
CA ASP A 895 0.18 29.06 -31.84
C ASP A 895 1.52 29.26 -32.55
N ALA A 896 2.05 28.22 -33.22
CA ALA A 896 3.33 28.31 -33.93
C ALA A 896 3.28 29.13 -35.23
N PHE A 897 2.09 29.43 -35.77
CA PHE A 897 1.96 30.09 -37.08
C PHE A 897 1.43 31.53 -37.03
N LEU A 898 0.87 31.98 -35.89
CA LEU A 898 0.15 33.26 -35.82
C LEU A 898 0.86 34.37 -35.02
N ASN A 899 1.90 34.07 -34.22
CA ASN A 899 2.67 35.10 -33.48
C ASN A 899 4.18 34.79 -33.39
N PRO A 900 5.01 35.26 -34.34
CA PRO A 900 6.47 35.05 -34.30
C PRO A 900 7.22 35.94 -33.30
N THR A 901 6.56 36.91 -32.67
CA THR A 901 7.24 38.03 -31.98
C THR A 901 6.95 38.17 -30.48
N ASN A 902 6.08 37.34 -29.90
CA ASN A 902 5.83 37.32 -28.46
C ASN A 902 6.51 36.13 -27.77
N HIS A 903 7.78 35.91 -28.06
CA HIS A 903 8.65 35.20 -27.14
C HIS A 903 8.90 36.08 -25.91
N ARG A 904 7.97 36.05 -24.95
CA ARG A 904 8.31 36.34 -23.55
C ARG A 904 9.17 35.17 -23.07
N PRO A 905 10.42 35.41 -22.61
CA PRO A 905 11.21 34.36 -22.01
C PRO A 905 10.57 34.03 -20.66
N GLY A 906 9.97 32.83 -20.53
CA GLY A 906 9.37 32.39 -19.26
C GLY A 906 8.27 31.34 -19.37
N THR A 907 7.67 31.11 -20.55
CA THR A 907 6.78 29.96 -20.77
C THR A 907 7.51 28.93 -21.59
N GLU A 908 8.20 28.04 -20.90
CA GLU A 908 8.81 26.85 -21.48
C GLU A 908 7.76 26.04 -22.25
N ASN A 909 8.22 25.41 -23.31
CA ASN A 909 7.44 24.64 -24.25
C ASN A 909 6.70 23.50 -23.52
N VAL A 910 5.39 23.64 -23.32
CA VAL A 910 4.52 22.53 -22.94
C VAL A 910 4.30 21.66 -24.18
N GLU A 911 5.32 20.89 -24.57
CA GLU A 911 5.05 19.54 -25.05
C GLU A 911 4.26 18.87 -23.92
N SER A 912 2.92 18.90 -24.02
CA SER A 912 2.06 18.27 -23.03
C SER A 912 2.52 16.82 -22.88
N ASP A 913 3.14 16.52 -21.75
CA ASP A 913 3.61 15.20 -21.36
C ASP A 913 2.56 14.17 -21.73
N ARG A 914 2.88 13.28 -22.67
CA ARG A 914 2.02 12.14 -23.04
C ARG A 914 2.06 11.12 -21.90
N HIS A 915 1.61 11.51 -20.73
CA HIS A 915 1.66 10.74 -19.51
C HIS A 915 0.23 10.55 -19.02
N SER A 916 -0.29 9.34 -19.24
CA SER A 916 -1.62 8.90 -18.80
C SER A 916 -1.51 7.76 -17.79
N SER A 917 -0.35 7.59 -17.15
CA SER A 917 -0.02 6.42 -16.32
C SER A 917 -0.30 5.08 -17.02
N GLY A 918 -0.24 5.08 -18.36
CA GLY A 918 -0.54 3.94 -19.23
C GLY A 918 -2.02 3.56 -19.34
N LEU A 919 -2.95 4.49 -19.08
CA LEU A 919 -4.39 4.35 -19.36
C LEU A 919 -4.71 4.48 -20.86
N LEU A 920 -3.96 5.36 -21.55
CA LEU A 920 -4.10 5.63 -22.97
C LEU A 920 -2.91 5.02 -23.71
N ASP A 921 -3.20 4.18 -24.71
CA ASP A 921 -2.19 3.67 -25.64
C ASP A 921 -1.82 4.75 -26.68
N ASP A 922 -0.69 4.57 -27.37
CA ASP A 922 -0.25 5.48 -28.45
C ASP A 922 -1.32 5.69 -29.54
N THR A 923 -2.15 4.67 -29.78
CA THR A 923 -3.27 4.73 -30.73
C THR A 923 -4.38 5.65 -30.24
N GLU A 924 -4.72 5.62 -28.94
CA GLU A 924 -5.73 6.50 -28.34
C GLU A 924 -5.20 7.94 -28.29
N TRP A 925 -3.92 8.14 -27.94
CA TRP A 925 -3.28 9.45 -27.98
C TRP A 925 -3.28 10.08 -29.37
N ASN A 926 -3.11 9.29 -30.43
CA ASN A 926 -3.17 9.78 -31.81
C ASN A 926 -4.59 10.18 -32.26
N LEU A 927 -5.64 9.77 -31.54
CA LEU A 927 -7.02 10.23 -31.77
C LEU A 927 -7.33 11.52 -31.01
N LEU A 928 -6.61 11.79 -29.92
CA LEU A 928 -6.66 13.04 -29.16
C LEU A 928 -5.86 14.13 -29.90
N ASN A 929 -6.21 15.40 -29.71
CA ASN A 929 -5.53 16.57 -30.30
C ASN A 929 -5.53 16.66 -31.85
N HIS A 930 -6.37 15.90 -32.56
CA HIS A 930 -6.44 15.90 -34.04
C HIS A 930 -7.83 16.34 -34.59
N GLY A 931 -8.55 17.16 -33.82
CA GLY A 931 -9.86 17.72 -34.18
C GLY A 931 -11.06 16.98 -33.56
N LEU A 932 -12.20 17.69 -33.47
CA LEU A 932 -13.43 17.24 -32.79
C LEU A 932 -13.97 15.91 -33.34
N ALA A 933 -13.87 15.71 -34.66
CA ALA A 933 -14.29 14.49 -35.33
C ALA A 933 -13.59 13.22 -34.80
N LYS A 934 -12.26 13.27 -34.65
CA LYS A 934 -11.45 12.13 -34.18
C LYS A 934 -11.64 11.91 -32.67
N TYR A 935 -11.80 12.98 -31.90
CA TYR A 935 -12.13 12.90 -30.48
C TYR A 935 -13.49 12.22 -30.24
N TYR A 936 -14.56 12.62 -30.94
CA TYR A 936 -15.86 11.96 -30.79
C TYR A 936 -15.84 10.52 -31.32
N SER A 937 -15.04 10.22 -32.34
CA SER A 937 -14.80 8.84 -32.79
C SER A 937 -14.18 7.98 -31.69
N HIS A 938 -13.25 8.53 -30.90
CA HIS A 938 -12.69 7.86 -29.73
C HIS A 938 -13.75 7.61 -28.65
N ILE A 939 -14.56 8.61 -28.32
CA ILE A 939 -15.66 8.46 -27.35
C ILE A 939 -16.66 7.38 -27.78
N VAL A 940 -17.01 7.33 -29.06
CA VAL A 940 -17.88 6.28 -29.62
C VAL A 940 -17.30 4.89 -29.33
N ALA A 941 -15.99 4.70 -29.55
CA ALA A 941 -15.34 3.43 -29.26
C ALA A 941 -15.39 3.07 -27.76
N LEU A 942 -15.31 4.05 -26.86
CA LEU A 942 -15.40 3.83 -25.41
C LEU A 942 -16.80 3.38 -24.97
N PHE A 943 -17.87 4.05 -25.44
CA PHE A 943 -19.24 3.63 -25.12
C PHE A 943 -19.63 2.30 -25.78
N GLU A 944 -19.09 2.00 -26.95
CA GLU A 944 -19.29 0.73 -27.63
C GLU A 944 -18.68 -0.44 -26.83
N LYS A 945 -17.49 -0.27 -26.25
CA LYS A 945 -16.87 -1.26 -25.34
C LYS A 945 -17.80 -1.59 -24.15
N GLN A 946 -18.52 -0.61 -23.62
CA GLN A 946 -19.49 -0.78 -22.52
C GLN A 946 -20.91 -1.15 -22.98
N LYS A 947 -21.13 -1.37 -24.30
CA LYS A 947 -22.44 -1.69 -24.90
C LYS A 947 -23.54 -0.65 -24.65
N ALA A 948 -23.18 0.62 -24.41
CA ALA A 948 -24.11 1.72 -24.18
C ALA A 948 -24.54 2.38 -25.52
N TYR A 949 -25.36 1.67 -26.30
CA TYR A 949 -25.64 2.01 -27.70
C TYR A 949 -26.41 3.32 -27.92
N SER A 950 -27.18 3.81 -26.94
CA SER A 950 -27.88 5.11 -27.03
C SER A 950 -26.89 6.27 -27.16
N TYR A 951 -25.84 6.28 -26.35
CA TYR A 951 -24.79 7.30 -26.38
C TYR A 951 -23.88 7.14 -27.59
N VAL A 952 -23.65 5.90 -28.05
CA VAL A 952 -22.94 5.65 -29.33
C VAL A 952 -23.64 6.36 -30.48
N ILE A 953 -24.97 6.29 -30.57
CA ILE A 953 -25.75 6.96 -31.62
C ILE A 953 -25.55 8.48 -31.58
N GLU A 954 -25.64 9.07 -30.39
CA GLU A 954 -25.52 10.51 -30.21
C GLU A 954 -24.13 11.02 -30.57
N PHE A 955 -23.07 10.41 -30.00
CA PHE A 955 -21.70 10.82 -30.28
C PHE A 955 -21.25 10.50 -31.70
N ALA A 956 -21.77 9.44 -32.34
CA ALA A 956 -21.49 9.16 -33.75
C ALA A 956 -22.11 10.21 -34.67
N ARG A 957 -23.32 10.70 -34.37
CA ARG A 957 -23.94 11.82 -35.09
C ARG A 957 -23.13 13.11 -34.92
N LEU A 958 -22.69 13.41 -33.69
CA LEU A 958 -21.81 14.55 -33.40
C LEU A 958 -20.48 14.45 -34.17
N ALA A 959 -19.82 13.29 -34.15
CA ALA A 959 -18.59 13.05 -34.91
C ALA A 959 -18.78 13.35 -36.40
N MET A 960 -19.86 12.84 -37.00
CA MET A 960 -20.18 13.08 -38.42
C MET A 960 -20.48 14.55 -38.73
N GLN A 961 -21.07 15.30 -37.81
CA GLN A 961 -21.33 16.73 -37.99
C GLN A 961 -20.03 17.55 -38.11
N PHE A 962 -18.99 17.16 -37.36
CA PHE A 962 -17.70 17.85 -37.34
C PHE A 962 -16.67 17.28 -38.33
N LEU A 963 -17.04 16.30 -39.17
CA LEU A 963 -16.16 15.74 -40.19
C LEU A 963 -16.02 16.70 -41.40
N GLY A 964 -14.79 17.15 -41.69
CA GLY A 964 -14.47 17.91 -42.90
C GLY A 964 -14.28 17.02 -44.16
N ASN A 965 -14.13 17.62 -45.34
CA ASN A 965 -14.00 16.91 -46.63
C ASN A 965 -12.60 16.29 -46.92
N LYS A 966 -11.76 16.06 -45.90
CA LYS A 966 -10.40 15.50 -46.11
C LYS A 966 -10.43 13.98 -46.33
N GLN A 967 -9.42 13.41 -47.01
CA GLN A 967 -9.36 11.96 -47.32
C GLN A 967 -9.37 11.07 -46.05
N ASP A 968 -8.65 11.45 -44.99
CA ASP A 968 -8.72 10.77 -43.68
C ASP A 968 -10.13 10.76 -43.07
N ALA A 969 -10.91 11.81 -43.33
CA ALA A 969 -12.28 11.89 -42.87
C ALA A 969 -13.17 10.86 -43.58
N MET A 970 -12.82 10.39 -44.79
CA MET A 970 -13.64 9.42 -45.51
C MET A 970 -13.62 8.04 -44.83
N PHE A 971 -12.46 7.61 -44.30
CA PHE A 971 -12.33 6.35 -43.55
C PHE A 971 -13.04 6.43 -42.19
N THR A 972 -12.83 7.51 -41.43
CA THR A 972 -13.55 7.73 -40.16
C THR A 972 -15.06 7.84 -40.38
N LYS A 973 -15.50 8.43 -41.50
CA LYS A 973 -16.93 8.49 -41.86
C LYS A 973 -17.53 7.11 -42.06
N THR A 974 -16.85 6.24 -42.82
CA THR A 974 -17.33 4.88 -43.06
C THR A 974 -17.35 4.05 -41.77
N ASP A 975 -16.35 4.20 -40.90
CA ASP A 975 -16.31 3.53 -39.59
C ASP A 975 -17.49 4.01 -38.70
N MET A 976 -17.68 5.33 -38.56
CA MET A 976 -18.79 5.89 -37.77
C MET A 976 -20.17 5.51 -38.29
N GLN A 977 -20.37 5.47 -39.61
CA GLN A 977 -21.62 4.99 -40.21
C GLN A 977 -21.89 3.52 -39.87
N SER A 978 -20.85 2.68 -39.85
CA SER A 978 -20.98 1.27 -39.50
C SER A 978 -21.35 1.07 -38.01
N ARG A 979 -20.71 1.81 -37.11
CA ARG A 979 -20.98 1.77 -35.67
C ARG A 979 -22.35 2.33 -35.32
N LEU A 980 -22.73 3.44 -35.97
CA LEU A 980 -24.06 4.03 -35.83
C LEU A 980 -25.15 3.06 -36.29
N PHE A 981 -24.94 2.37 -37.41
CA PHE A 981 -25.86 1.34 -37.90
C PHE A 981 -25.99 0.19 -36.89
N ASN A 982 -24.87 -0.37 -36.42
CA ASN A 982 -24.88 -1.46 -35.43
C ASN A 982 -25.56 -1.04 -34.11
N ALA A 983 -25.30 0.18 -33.63
CA ALA A 983 -25.92 0.72 -32.43
C ALA A 983 -27.42 0.96 -32.60
N ALA A 984 -27.87 1.50 -33.73
CA ALA A 984 -29.28 1.70 -34.04
C ALA A 984 -30.05 0.38 -34.15
N VAL A 985 -29.43 -0.66 -34.70
CA VAL A 985 -30.00 -2.03 -34.73
C VAL A 985 -30.06 -2.64 -33.33
N ALA A 986 -29.10 -2.33 -32.46
CA ALA A 986 -29.09 -2.81 -31.08
C ALA A 986 -30.14 -2.13 -30.20
N THR A 987 -30.46 -0.85 -30.44
CA THR A 987 -31.49 -0.07 -29.71
C THR A 987 -32.89 -0.14 -30.33
N SER A 988 -33.08 -0.96 -31.37
CA SER A 988 -34.34 -1.09 -32.12
C SER A 988 -34.83 0.23 -32.76
N GLN A 989 -33.94 1.18 -33.06
CA GLN A 989 -34.27 2.39 -33.81
C GLN A 989 -34.16 2.13 -35.32
N PHE A 990 -35.12 1.40 -35.86
CA PHE A 990 -35.05 0.86 -37.24
C PHE A 990 -35.09 1.93 -38.33
N GLU A 991 -35.79 3.06 -38.12
CA GLU A 991 -35.78 4.19 -39.05
C GLU A 991 -34.39 4.84 -39.17
N LEU A 992 -33.68 4.96 -38.06
CA LEU A 992 -32.31 5.47 -38.04
C LEU A 992 -31.33 4.48 -38.68
N ALA A 993 -31.49 3.19 -38.41
CA ALA A 993 -30.69 2.15 -39.06
C ALA A 993 -30.91 2.15 -40.59
N HIS A 994 -32.14 2.36 -41.04
CA HIS A 994 -32.46 2.46 -42.46
C HIS A 994 -31.83 3.68 -43.13
N THR A 995 -31.99 4.88 -42.55
CA THR A 995 -31.41 6.12 -43.10
C THR A 995 -29.89 6.07 -43.15
N THR A 996 -29.25 5.46 -42.15
CA THR A 996 -27.80 5.27 -42.12
C THR A 996 -27.33 4.26 -43.16
N LEU A 997 -28.06 3.16 -43.35
CA LEU A 997 -27.79 2.16 -44.39
C LEU A 997 -27.80 2.76 -45.80
N VAL A 998 -28.80 3.60 -46.11
CA VAL A 998 -28.90 4.29 -47.41
C VAL A 998 -27.73 5.25 -47.63
N SER A 999 -27.20 5.84 -46.54
CA SER A 999 -26.09 6.81 -46.59
C SER A 999 -24.69 6.19 -46.79
N ILE A 1000 -24.54 4.87 -46.60
CA ILE A 1000 -23.27 4.16 -46.83
C ILE A 1000 -22.98 4.16 -48.34
N LYS A 1001 -21.72 4.26 -48.76
CA LYS A 1001 -21.35 4.24 -50.20
C LYS A 1001 -20.90 2.85 -50.70
N ASP A 1002 -20.35 2.03 -49.81
CA ASP A 1002 -19.83 0.69 -50.13
C ASP A 1002 -20.96 -0.35 -50.26
N GLN A 1003 -21.01 -1.07 -51.39
CA GLN A 1003 -22.06 -2.04 -51.70
C GLN A 1003 -21.93 -3.33 -50.88
N ALA A 1004 -20.72 -3.80 -50.58
CA ALA A 1004 -20.53 -5.03 -49.82
C ALA A 1004 -20.97 -4.87 -48.35
N MET A 1005 -20.63 -3.73 -47.74
CA MET A 1005 -21.07 -3.35 -46.39
C MET A 1005 -22.59 -3.17 -46.33
N LYS A 1006 -23.22 -2.60 -47.37
CA LYS A 1006 -24.68 -2.47 -47.44
C LYS A 1006 -25.39 -3.81 -47.35
N THR A 1007 -25.01 -4.79 -48.17
CA THR A 1007 -25.70 -6.10 -48.20
C THR A 1007 -25.51 -6.87 -46.88
N SER A 1008 -24.31 -6.79 -46.27
CA SER A 1008 -24.04 -7.38 -44.95
C SER A 1008 -24.86 -6.71 -43.83
N ASN A 1009 -24.89 -5.38 -43.80
CA ASN A 1009 -25.65 -4.62 -42.81
C ASN A 1009 -27.16 -4.82 -43.00
N LEU A 1010 -27.64 -4.84 -44.25
CA LEU A 1010 -29.04 -5.15 -44.59
C LEU A 1010 -29.47 -6.52 -44.05
N ARG A 1011 -28.63 -7.56 -44.22
CA ARG A 1011 -28.90 -8.88 -43.65
C ARG A 1011 -29.05 -8.83 -42.12
N LYS A 1012 -28.16 -8.11 -41.44
CA LYS A 1012 -28.25 -7.91 -39.98
C LYS A 1012 -29.50 -7.14 -39.55
N LEU A 1013 -29.91 -6.13 -40.32
CA LEU A 1013 -31.13 -5.36 -40.05
C LEU A 1013 -32.37 -6.25 -40.14
N VAL A 1014 -32.51 -6.99 -41.25
CA VAL A 1014 -33.65 -7.89 -41.50
C VAL A 1014 -33.69 -8.99 -40.44
N ASP A 1015 -32.54 -9.60 -40.13
CA ASP A 1015 -32.44 -10.63 -39.08
C ASP A 1015 -32.90 -10.11 -37.72
N ARG A 1016 -32.49 -8.88 -37.34
CA ARG A 1016 -32.87 -8.29 -36.05
C ARG A 1016 -34.31 -7.79 -36.01
N MET A 1017 -34.82 -7.18 -37.08
CA MET A 1017 -36.22 -6.75 -37.17
C MET A 1017 -37.19 -7.94 -37.10
N CYS A 1018 -36.81 -9.05 -37.73
CA CYS A 1018 -37.52 -10.32 -37.57
C CYS A 1018 -37.40 -10.80 -36.12
N ALA A 1019 -36.19 -10.91 -35.55
CA ALA A 1019 -36.02 -11.39 -34.17
C ALA A 1019 -36.73 -10.53 -33.10
N THR A 1020 -36.95 -9.23 -33.33
CA THR A 1020 -37.65 -8.32 -32.41
C THR A 1020 -39.15 -8.18 -32.70
N TYR A 1021 -39.72 -8.95 -33.62
CA TYR A 1021 -41.15 -8.90 -34.01
C TYR A 1021 -41.64 -7.57 -34.62
N HIS A 1022 -40.77 -6.72 -35.16
CA HIS A 1022 -41.14 -5.43 -35.78
C HIS A 1022 -41.50 -5.58 -37.27
N ASN A 1023 -42.41 -6.52 -37.57
CA ASN A 1023 -42.73 -6.94 -38.94
C ASN A 1023 -43.46 -5.86 -39.76
N ILE A 1024 -44.30 -5.07 -39.10
CA ILE A 1024 -45.06 -3.99 -39.75
C ILE A 1024 -44.10 -2.89 -40.22
N GLU A 1025 -43.12 -2.53 -39.38
CA GLU A 1025 -42.11 -1.52 -39.70
C GLU A 1025 -41.18 -1.96 -40.84
N LEU A 1026 -40.78 -3.25 -40.89
CA LEU A 1026 -39.98 -3.78 -41.98
C LEU A 1026 -40.69 -3.64 -43.34
N VAL A 1027 -41.98 -3.92 -43.34
CA VAL A 1027 -42.80 -3.82 -44.55
C VAL A 1027 -43.10 -2.35 -44.88
N THR A 1028 -43.21 -1.44 -43.90
CA THR A 1028 -43.47 -0.01 -44.16
C THR A 1028 -42.26 0.76 -44.68
N LEU A 1029 -41.04 0.43 -44.27
CA LEU A 1029 -39.82 1.16 -44.61
C LEU A 1029 -39.48 1.14 -46.13
N PRO A 1030 -39.16 2.29 -46.74
CA PRO A 1030 -38.88 2.37 -48.17
C PRO A 1030 -37.40 2.08 -48.47
N PHE A 1031 -37.06 0.85 -48.89
CA PHE A 1031 -35.70 0.49 -49.33
C PHE A 1031 -35.45 0.85 -50.81
N PRO A 1032 -34.70 1.91 -51.15
CA PRO A 1032 -34.49 2.30 -52.55
C PRO A 1032 -33.34 1.49 -53.14
N GLY A 1033 -33.59 0.73 -54.22
CA GLY A 1033 -32.56 -0.07 -54.92
C GLY A 1033 -32.08 -1.34 -54.20
N LEU A 1034 -32.53 -1.60 -52.97
CA LEU A 1034 -32.15 -2.77 -52.15
C LEU A 1034 -33.30 -3.78 -51.98
N GLN A 1035 -34.42 -3.61 -52.70
CA GLN A 1035 -35.64 -4.41 -52.53
C GLN A 1035 -35.45 -5.88 -52.90
N GLN A 1036 -34.69 -6.16 -53.97
CA GLN A 1036 -34.37 -7.52 -54.39
C GLN A 1036 -33.47 -8.23 -53.37
N GLU A 1037 -32.49 -7.52 -52.81
CA GLU A 1037 -31.59 -8.09 -51.79
C GLU A 1037 -32.35 -8.46 -50.49
N VAL A 1038 -33.36 -7.67 -50.07
CA VAL A 1038 -34.21 -8.01 -48.92
C VAL A 1038 -35.05 -9.26 -49.20
N ASP A 1039 -35.63 -9.35 -50.39
CA ASP A 1039 -36.44 -10.49 -50.82
C ASP A 1039 -35.61 -11.78 -50.84
N ASP A 1040 -34.39 -11.74 -51.40
CA ASP A 1040 -33.45 -12.86 -51.42
C ASP A 1040 -33.04 -13.33 -50.02
N ILE A 1041 -32.81 -12.38 -49.09
CA ILE A 1041 -32.45 -12.69 -47.69
C ILE A 1041 -33.62 -13.36 -46.95
N LEU A 1042 -34.83 -12.84 -47.10
CA LEU A 1042 -36.02 -13.42 -46.49
C LEU A 1042 -36.35 -14.80 -47.11
N GLU A 1043 -36.14 -14.97 -48.42
CA GLU A 1043 -36.28 -16.26 -49.10
C GLU A 1043 -35.25 -17.27 -48.57
N GLN A 1044 -33.99 -16.88 -48.41
CA GLN A 1044 -32.96 -17.75 -47.85
C GLN A 1044 -33.29 -18.17 -46.41
N LYS A 1045 -33.80 -17.25 -45.58
CA LYS A 1045 -34.17 -17.53 -44.18
C LYS A 1045 -35.40 -18.42 -44.07
N SER A 1046 -36.41 -18.21 -44.92
CA SER A 1046 -37.59 -19.09 -44.99
C SER A 1046 -37.27 -20.50 -45.51
N LYS A 1047 -36.26 -20.65 -46.36
CA LYS A 1047 -35.75 -21.97 -46.77
C LYS A 1047 -34.93 -22.67 -45.68
N ALA A 1048 -34.18 -21.91 -44.88
CA ALA A 1048 -33.31 -22.44 -43.82
C ALA A 1048 -34.04 -22.82 -42.52
N SER A 1049 -35.23 -22.26 -42.27
CA SER A 1049 -36.01 -22.57 -41.08
C SER A 1049 -36.68 -23.96 -41.22
N LEU A 1050 -36.17 -24.94 -40.46
CA LEU A 1050 -36.63 -26.34 -40.47
C LEU A 1050 -37.85 -26.60 -39.57
N ASP A 1051 -38.03 -25.81 -38.50
CA ASP A 1051 -39.19 -25.87 -37.61
C ASP A 1051 -40.12 -24.68 -37.85
N ILE A 1052 -41.34 -24.98 -38.34
CA ILE A 1052 -42.34 -23.97 -38.74
C ILE A 1052 -43.32 -23.63 -37.62
N ILE A 1053 -43.33 -24.42 -36.55
CA ILE A 1053 -44.39 -24.41 -35.54
C ILE A 1053 -43.88 -23.76 -34.23
N GLU A 1054 -42.67 -24.09 -33.77
CA GLU A 1054 -42.05 -23.42 -32.60
C GLU A 1054 -41.14 -22.21 -32.98
N GLY A 1055 -40.88 -22.01 -34.28
CA GLY A 1055 -40.00 -20.97 -34.81
C GLY A 1055 -40.69 -19.66 -35.22
N PHE A 1056 -39.90 -18.59 -35.40
CA PHE A 1056 -40.39 -17.29 -35.87
C PHE A 1056 -41.02 -17.39 -37.28
N PRO A 1057 -42.20 -16.79 -37.55
CA PRO A 1057 -42.96 -17.01 -38.80
C PRO A 1057 -42.41 -16.19 -39.98
N TYR A 1058 -41.20 -16.50 -40.45
CA TYR A 1058 -40.55 -15.85 -41.61
C TYR A 1058 -41.41 -15.89 -42.88
N HIS A 1059 -42.19 -16.96 -43.07
CA HIS A 1059 -43.09 -17.12 -44.21
C HIS A 1059 -44.22 -16.08 -44.26
N GLN A 1060 -44.75 -15.65 -43.10
CA GLN A 1060 -45.78 -14.62 -43.04
C GLN A 1060 -45.21 -13.24 -43.35
N VAL A 1061 -43.98 -12.96 -42.91
CA VAL A 1061 -43.28 -11.70 -43.19
C VAL A 1061 -42.91 -11.61 -44.67
N LEU A 1062 -42.42 -12.70 -45.27
CA LEU A 1062 -42.10 -12.75 -46.70
C LEU A 1062 -43.36 -12.60 -47.58
N TYR A 1063 -44.48 -13.22 -47.16
CA TYR A 1063 -45.77 -13.05 -47.82
C TYR A 1063 -46.23 -11.59 -47.78
N SER A 1064 -46.24 -10.95 -46.61
CA SER A 1064 -46.70 -9.56 -46.47
C SER A 1064 -45.78 -8.56 -47.18
N TRP A 1065 -44.46 -8.82 -47.22
CA TRP A 1065 -43.50 -8.07 -48.02
C TRP A 1065 -43.86 -8.15 -49.52
N ARG A 1066 -44.00 -9.37 -50.07
CA ARG A 1066 -44.23 -9.59 -51.51
C ARG A 1066 -45.58 -9.05 -51.98
N MET A 1067 -46.59 -9.10 -51.12
CA MET A 1067 -47.90 -8.47 -51.38
C MET A 1067 -47.80 -6.95 -51.49
N LYS A 1068 -47.03 -6.28 -50.61
CA LYS A 1068 -46.89 -4.82 -50.65
C LYS A 1068 -46.11 -4.34 -51.89
N HIS A 1069 -45.15 -5.11 -52.37
CA HIS A 1069 -44.32 -4.77 -53.54
C HIS A 1069 -44.87 -5.31 -54.88
N ASN A 1070 -46.16 -5.66 -54.94
CA ASN A 1070 -46.86 -6.15 -56.14
C ASN A 1070 -46.29 -7.46 -56.74
N ASN A 1071 -45.54 -8.25 -55.96
CA ASN A 1071 -45.04 -9.57 -56.36
C ASN A 1071 -45.99 -10.69 -55.88
N TYR A 1072 -47.21 -10.69 -56.40
CA TYR A 1072 -48.28 -11.63 -56.01
C TYR A 1072 -47.94 -13.10 -56.34
N ARG A 1073 -47.19 -13.33 -57.43
CA ARG A 1073 -46.74 -14.68 -57.85
C ARG A 1073 -45.73 -15.27 -56.88
N GLY A 1074 -44.73 -14.49 -56.47
CA GLY A 1074 -43.73 -14.91 -55.50
C GLY A 1074 -44.31 -15.10 -54.10
N ALA A 1075 -45.30 -14.29 -53.71
CA ALA A 1075 -46.01 -14.44 -52.43
C ALA A 1075 -46.74 -15.79 -52.35
N ALA A 1076 -47.42 -16.16 -53.43
CA ALA A 1076 -48.13 -17.42 -53.54
C ALA A 1076 -47.18 -18.64 -53.49
N ALA A 1077 -46.00 -18.56 -54.12
CA ALA A 1077 -45.00 -19.64 -54.06
C ALA A 1077 -44.50 -19.95 -52.63
N VAL A 1078 -44.34 -18.93 -51.79
CA VAL A 1078 -43.88 -19.09 -50.40
C VAL A 1078 -44.92 -19.76 -49.52
N VAL A 1079 -46.20 -19.47 -49.77
CA VAL A 1079 -47.32 -20.11 -49.06
C VAL A 1079 -47.42 -21.58 -49.45
N LEU A 1080 -47.19 -21.91 -50.72
CA LEU A 1080 -47.15 -23.30 -51.21
C LEU A 1080 -45.99 -24.10 -50.59
N ASP A 1081 -44.79 -23.52 -50.50
CA ASP A 1081 -43.65 -24.12 -49.78
C ASP A 1081 -43.97 -24.36 -48.29
N ARG A 1082 -44.64 -23.42 -47.63
CA ARG A 1082 -45.08 -23.60 -46.24
C ARG A 1082 -46.10 -24.74 -46.09
N ILE A 1083 -47.05 -24.85 -47.01
CA ILE A 1083 -48.04 -25.95 -47.00
C ILE A 1083 -47.32 -27.30 -47.11
N HIS A 1084 -46.31 -27.41 -47.97
CA HIS A 1084 -45.52 -28.62 -48.12
C HIS A 1084 -44.75 -28.97 -46.85
N LYS A 1085 -44.12 -27.98 -46.21
CA LYS A 1085 -43.37 -28.22 -44.98
C LYS A 1085 -44.26 -28.49 -43.75
N LEU A 1086 -45.43 -27.86 -43.66
CA LEU A 1086 -46.46 -28.18 -42.65
C LEU A 1086 -46.99 -29.62 -42.82
N ARG A 1087 -47.19 -30.05 -44.07
CA ARG A 1087 -47.59 -31.43 -44.38
C ARG A 1087 -46.49 -32.44 -44.04
N SER A 1088 -45.22 -32.11 -44.23
CA SER A 1088 -44.10 -32.99 -43.86
C SER A 1088 -43.82 -33.07 -42.35
N ALA A 1089 -44.22 -32.05 -41.57
CA ALA A 1089 -44.02 -32.00 -40.12
C ALA A 1089 -45.07 -32.80 -39.31
N GLY A 1090 -46.09 -33.36 -39.96
CA GLY A 1090 -47.06 -34.27 -39.33
C GLY A 1090 -48.17 -33.61 -38.51
N GLU A 1091 -48.15 -32.28 -38.30
CA GLU A 1091 -49.14 -31.53 -37.50
C GLU A 1091 -50.13 -30.71 -38.36
N GLY A 1092 -50.41 -31.15 -39.58
CA GLY A 1092 -51.41 -30.53 -40.47
C GLY A 1092 -52.87 -30.72 -40.01
N ASP A 1093 -53.10 -31.66 -39.09
CA ASP A 1093 -54.42 -32.18 -38.73
C ASP A 1093 -54.94 -31.69 -37.36
N GLU A 1094 -54.20 -30.83 -36.64
CA GLU A 1094 -54.69 -30.24 -35.39
C GLU A 1094 -55.74 -29.14 -35.66
N ALA A 1095 -56.95 -29.30 -35.11
CA ALA A 1095 -58.02 -28.32 -35.21
C ALA A 1095 -57.74 -27.12 -34.28
N THR A 1096 -57.46 -25.95 -34.87
CA THR A 1096 -57.14 -24.71 -34.13
C THR A 1096 -58.36 -23.82 -33.83
N GLY A 1097 -59.59 -24.24 -34.16
CA GLY A 1097 -60.82 -23.42 -34.00
C GLY A 1097 -62.07 -24.23 -33.66
N GLU A 1098 -63.22 -23.55 -33.56
CA GLU A 1098 -64.54 -24.18 -33.30
C GLU A 1098 -65.07 -25.02 -34.49
N ASP A 1099 -64.50 -24.83 -35.67
CA ASP A 1099 -64.86 -25.54 -36.90
C ASP A 1099 -63.81 -26.61 -37.25
N ILE A 1100 -64.29 -27.84 -37.49
CA ILE A 1100 -63.47 -29.06 -37.63
C ILE A 1100 -62.62 -29.02 -38.91
N LEU A 1101 -63.01 -28.18 -39.87
CA LEU A 1101 -62.31 -27.97 -41.15
C LEU A 1101 -61.26 -26.84 -41.09
N ASP A 1102 -61.17 -26.11 -39.97
CA ASP A 1102 -60.31 -24.95 -39.81
C ASP A 1102 -58.92 -25.32 -39.28
N THR A 1103 -58.20 -26.08 -40.11
CA THR A 1103 -56.82 -26.50 -39.87
C THR A 1103 -55.82 -25.43 -40.33
N PRO A 1104 -54.60 -25.40 -39.78
CA PRO A 1104 -53.55 -24.48 -40.24
C PRO A 1104 -53.28 -24.61 -41.75
N VAL A 1105 -53.47 -25.80 -42.34
CA VAL A 1105 -53.26 -26.06 -43.77
C VAL A 1105 -54.36 -25.41 -44.63
N THR A 1106 -55.62 -25.50 -44.23
CA THR A 1106 -56.75 -24.96 -45.02
C THR A 1106 -56.76 -23.43 -45.05
N ARG A 1107 -56.39 -22.79 -43.93
CA ARG A 1107 -56.16 -21.34 -43.86
C ARG A 1107 -55.05 -20.86 -44.80
N GLN A 1108 -53.96 -21.61 -44.95
CA GLN A 1108 -52.87 -21.26 -45.88
C GLN A 1108 -53.29 -21.43 -47.35
N TYR A 1109 -54.07 -22.47 -47.70
CA TYR A 1109 -54.62 -22.62 -49.06
C TYR A 1109 -55.56 -21.47 -49.44
N LEU A 1110 -56.38 -20.98 -48.51
CA LEU A 1110 -57.21 -19.79 -48.76
C LEU A 1110 -56.36 -18.54 -49.01
N LEU A 1111 -55.28 -18.36 -48.24
CA LEU A 1111 -54.31 -17.28 -48.46
C LEU A 1111 -53.64 -17.38 -49.85
N LEU A 1112 -53.28 -18.60 -50.26
CA LEU A 1112 -52.69 -18.92 -51.56
C LEU A 1112 -53.64 -18.58 -52.73
N ILE A 1113 -54.90 -18.99 -52.61
CA ILE A 1113 -55.95 -18.71 -53.61
C ILE A 1113 -56.17 -17.20 -53.73
N ASN A 1114 -56.25 -16.50 -52.59
CA ASN A 1114 -56.41 -15.05 -52.57
C ASN A 1114 -55.24 -14.34 -53.27
N ALA A 1115 -53.99 -14.69 -52.95
CA ALA A 1115 -52.81 -14.07 -53.58
C ALA A 1115 -52.72 -14.34 -55.09
N LEU A 1116 -53.02 -15.56 -55.55
CA LEU A 1116 -53.02 -15.91 -56.98
C LEU A 1116 -54.16 -15.25 -57.76
N SER A 1117 -55.30 -14.99 -57.11
CA SER A 1117 -56.43 -14.30 -57.74
C SER A 1117 -56.19 -12.81 -57.99
N CYS A 1118 -55.21 -12.22 -57.29
CA CYS A 1118 -54.72 -10.86 -57.56
C CYS A 1118 -53.80 -10.79 -58.80
N VAL A 1119 -53.40 -11.92 -59.40
CA VAL A 1119 -52.58 -12.00 -60.62
C VAL A 1119 -53.49 -12.09 -61.85
N GLU A 1120 -53.09 -11.49 -62.96
CA GLU A 1120 -53.80 -11.67 -64.23
C GLU A 1120 -53.97 -13.18 -64.57
N PRO A 1121 -55.15 -13.62 -65.03
CA PRO A 1121 -55.47 -15.04 -65.18
C PRO A 1121 -54.57 -15.79 -66.17
N LYS A 1122 -53.94 -15.10 -67.14
CA LYS A 1122 -52.95 -15.69 -68.06
C LYS A 1122 -51.60 -15.98 -67.40
N GLN A 1123 -51.37 -15.42 -66.23
CA GLN A 1123 -50.11 -15.40 -65.50
C GLN A 1123 -50.21 -16.12 -64.14
N ALA A 1124 -51.39 -16.59 -63.72
CA ALA A 1124 -51.61 -17.24 -62.43
C ALA A 1124 -51.16 -18.71 -62.38
N TRP A 1125 -49.84 -18.93 -62.38
CA TRP A 1125 -49.20 -20.25 -62.24
C TRP A 1125 -47.93 -20.16 -61.37
N ILE A 1126 -47.58 -21.23 -60.67
CA ILE A 1126 -46.43 -21.33 -59.75
C ILE A 1126 -45.59 -22.56 -60.09
N TYR A 1127 -44.27 -22.51 -59.86
CA TYR A 1127 -43.42 -23.70 -59.90
C TYR A 1127 -43.43 -24.40 -58.53
N ASP A 1128 -43.78 -25.68 -58.53
CA ASP A 1128 -43.68 -26.57 -57.40
C ASP A 1128 -42.35 -27.36 -57.49
N GLU A 1129 -41.50 -27.18 -56.49
CA GLU A 1129 -40.26 -27.94 -56.28
C GLU A 1129 -40.48 -28.88 -55.06
N VAL A 1130 -40.85 -30.13 -55.32
CA VAL A 1130 -40.92 -31.15 -54.26
C VAL A 1130 -39.48 -31.55 -53.89
N SER A 1131 -39.03 -31.20 -52.68
CA SER A 1131 -37.73 -31.65 -52.15
C SER A 1131 -37.77 -33.16 -51.91
N ALA A 1132 -37.00 -33.92 -52.68
CA ALA A 1132 -36.79 -35.34 -52.45
C ALA A 1132 -36.05 -35.58 -51.12
N GLY A 1133 -36.47 -36.59 -50.36
CA GLY A 1133 -35.82 -36.99 -49.11
C GLY A 1133 -34.32 -37.28 -49.27
N PHE A 1134 -33.58 -37.12 -48.18
CA PHE A 1134 -32.14 -37.36 -48.09
C PHE A 1134 -31.76 -38.73 -48.70
N GLY A 1135 -31.10 -38.74 -49.86
CA GLY A 1135 -30.45 -39.97 -50.37
C GLY A 1135 -30.26 -40.14 -51.87
N GLN A 1136 -30.91 -39.37 -52.75
CA GLN A 1136 -30.75 -39.56 -54.21
C GLN A 1136 -30.52 -38.23 -54.95
N LYS A 1137 -29.37 -38.14 -55.64
CA LYS A 1137 -29.07 -37.07 -56.60
C LYS A 1137 -29.80 -37.36 -57.93
N GLU A 1138 -31.11 -37.15 -57.97
CA GLU A 1138 -31.82 -36.89 -59.22
C GLU A 1138 -32.43 -35.49 -59.18
N THR A 1139 -32.29 -34.76 -60.30
CA THR A 1139 -32.76 -33.39 -60.48
C THR A 1139 -34.25 -33.28 -60.16
N ALA A 1140 -34.61 -32.45 -59.17
CA ALA A 1140 -36.00 -32.13 -58.83
C ALA A 1140 -36.78 -31.67 -60.09
N LYS A 1141 -37.83 -32.42 -60.47
CA LYS A 1141 -38.70 -32.06 -61.60
C LYS A 1141 -39.62 -30.91 -61.18
N ARG A 1142 -39.35 -29.69 -61.65
CA ARG A 1142 -40.23 -28.52 -61.48
C ARG A 1142 -41.60 -28.77 -62.14
N LYS A 1143 -42.68 -28.82 -61.37
CA LYS A 1143 -44.05 -28.96 -61.88
C LYS A 1143 -44.74 -27.60 -61.89
N VAL A 1144 -45.40 -27.23 -62.98
CA VAL A 1144 -46.19 -25.98 -63.04
C VAL A 1144 -47.58 -26.27 -62.49
N VAL A 1145 -47.99 -25.53 -61.45
CA VAL A 1145 -49.29 -25.66 -60.79
C VAL A 1145 -50.11 -24.42 -61.11
N SER A 1146 -51.31 -24.60 -61.68
CA SER A 1146 -52.24 -23.51 -62.01
C SER A 1146 -53.24 -23.25 -60.88
N LEU A 1147 -53.92 -22.09 -60.92
CA LEU A 1147 -54.98 -21.75 -59.94
C LEU A 1147 -56.12 -22.79 -59.89
N ALA A 1148 -56.42 -23.46 -61.01
CA ALA A 1148 -57.40 -24.54 -61.03
C ALA A 1148 -56.91 -25.79 -60.28
N ASP A 1149 -55.62 -26.10 -60.40
CA ASP A 1149 -55.01 -27.25 -59.72
C ASP A 1149 -54.92 -27.04 -58.20
N ILE A 1150 -54.64 -25.81 -57.74
CA ILE A 1150 -54.59 -25.48 -56.31
C ILE A 1150 -55.99 -25.53 -55.67
N ARG A 1151 -57.02 -25.05 -56.38
CA ARG A 1151 -58.42 -25.18 -55.91
C ARG A 1151 -58.84 -26.63 -55.78
N LYS A 1152 -58.38 -27.49 -56.71
CA LYS A 1152 -58.59 -28.93 -56.63
C LYS A 1152 -57.85 -29.54 -55.43
N GLN A 1153 -56.57 -29.21 -55.24
CA GLN A 1153 -55.79 -29.68 -54.09
C GLN A 1153 -56.37 -29.24 -52.73
N TYR A 1154 -56.94 -28.04 -52.65
CA TYR A 1154 -57.66 -27.57 -51.47
C TYR A 1154 -58.92 -28.39 -51.20
N GLN A 1155 -59.70 -28.69 -52.25
CA GLN A 1155 -60.88 -29.55 -52.14
C GLN A 1155 -60.51 -30.97 -51.73
N ASP A 1156 -59.47 -31.54 -52.34
CA ASP A 1156 -58.95 -32.88 -52.02
C ASP A 1156 -58.46 -32.95 -50.56
N GLU A 1157 -57.82 -31.90 -50.02
CA GLU A 1157 -57.43 -31.83 -48.61
C GLU A 1157 -58.63 -31.71 -47.67
N MET A 1158 -59.67 -30.97 -48.08
CA MET A 1158 -60.90 -30.87 -47.30
C MET A 1158 -61.65 -32.19 -47.23
N ASP A 1159 -61.69 -32.92 -48.35
CA ASP A 1159 -62.26 -34.25 -48.42
C ASP A 1159 -61.42 -35.25 -47.60
N ARG A 1160 -60.09 -35.11 -47.58
CA ARG A 1160 -59.16 -35.91 -46.75
C ARG A 1160 -59.36 -35.68 -45.25
N ILE A 1161 -59.42 -34.43 -44.77
CA ILE A 1161 -59.67 -34.12 -43.35
C ILE A 1161 -61.04 -34.63 -42.91
N ALA A 1162 -62.07 -34.48 -43.77
CA ALA A 1162 -63.38 -35.06 -43.53
C ALA A 1162 -63.36 -36.60 -43.46
N ALA A 1163 -62.52 -37.27 -44.26
CA ALA A 1163 -62.35 -38.73 -44.25
C ALA A 1163 -61.59 -39.25 -43.02
N ILE A 1164 -60.54 -38.54 -42.57
CA ILE A 1164 -59.75 -38.85 -41.36
C ILE A 1164 -60.64 -38.77 -40.12
N HIS A 1165 -61.44 -37.70 -39.96
CA HIS A 1165 -62.38 -37.56 -38.85
C HIS A 1165 -63.52 -38.59 -38.87
N ASN A 1166 -63.92 -39.04 -40.06
CA ASN A 1166 -64.93 -40.10 -40.23
C ASN A 1166 -64.34 -41.54 -40.12
N ASN A 1167 -63.08 -41.72 -39.71
CA ASN A 1167 -62.41 -43.01 -39.51
C ASN A 1167 -62.42 -43.96 -40.73
N GLN A 1168 -62.41 -43.42 -41.96
CA GLN A 1168 -62.37 -44.22 -43.19
C GLN A 1168 -60.94 -44.30 -43.75
N PHE A 1169 -60.12 -45.20 -43.22
CA PHE A 1169 -58.79 -45.51 -43.80
C PHE A 1169 -58.92 -46.52 -44.95
N GLY A 1170 -58.96 -46.01 -46.19
CA GLY A 1170 -58.78 -46.83 -47.40
C GLY A 1170 -57.30 -47.11 -47.65
N PHE A 1171 -56.86 -48.33 -47.37
CA PHE A 1171 -55.59 -48.88 -47.85
C PHE A 1171 -55.68 -49.11 -49.36
N GLU A 1172 -54.85 -48.44 -50.16
CA GLU A 1172 -54.41 -48.97 -51.45
C GLU A 1172 -52.93 -49.36 -51.33
N ALA A 1173 -52.69 -50.64 -51.59
CA ALA A 1173 -51.41 -51.31 -51.54
C ALA A 1173 -50.63 -51.10 -52.86
N ASP A 1174 -49.36 -50.71 -52.76
CA ASP A 1174 -48.26 -51.45 -53.38
C ASP A 1174 -46.93 -50.93 -52.81
N ASP A 1175 -46.51 -51.53 -51.70
CA ASP A 1175 -45.12 -51.55 -51.25
C ASP A 1175 -44.42 -52.71 -51.96
N VAL A 1176 -43.39 -52.39 -52.75
CA VAL A 1176 -42.25 -53.31 -52.93
C VAL A 1176 -41.18 -52.85 -51.96
N MET A 1177 -41.06 -53.61 -50.87
CA MET A 1177 -39.99 -53.61 -49.86
C MET A 1177 -38.59 -53.68 -50.52
N GLU A 1178 -37.47 -53.26 -49.93
CA GLU A 1178 -36.91 -53.71 -48.64
C GLU A 1178 -35.82 -52.71 -48.16
N ILE A 1179 -35.94 -52.20 -46.92
CA ILE A 1179 -35.21 -52.59 -45.69
C ILE A 1179 -33.74 -52.13 -45.66
N VAL A 1180 -33.26 -51.44 -44.63
CA VAL A 1180 -33.80 -50.68 -43.47
C VAL A 1180 -32.70 -49.68 -43.13
#